data_AF-A0A0C9WLF3-F1
#
_entry.id   AF-A0A0C9WLF3-F1
#
_cell.length_a   1.000
_cell.length_b   1.000
_cell.length_c   1.000
_cell.angle_alpha   90.00
_cell.angle_beta   90.00
_cell.angle_gamma   90.00
#
_symmetry.space_group_name_H-M   'P 1'
#
loop_
_entity.id
_entity.type
_entity.pdbx_description
1 polymer ?
#
loop_
_entity_poly.entity_id
_entity_poly.type
_entity_poly.pdbx_seq_one_letter_code
_entity_poly.pdbx_strand_id
1 'polypeptide(L)'
;MLLPVETYFEAILACTADERLFETTIAPSNEYCDKLCSFFTLPAAAMFAWKSILGMTQAKHPMLYPVAIYSVKPITPPSCPLCRNSFANSTIKKLHVDHLATSEQQELELLRKLALSWGTPEDEQVNVLEEIDVWLDDREVEITSPCVSLFKGSGKALRKAREVVAKCQQLLRSKEQDRKTIRELTREVRDYQMRMASDSDNAVATEASLLEKVKTIEGNLGRREVEMEHLRAENSRRVAQYEAEMQGLRIENSRRVAQCEAEMEALRTQNNRRVAQCEAEMEALRTENNRGVAQCEAQMEALRTENNRGVAQYEAGMEALRAENNRRVAQCEAELEGLQTENSRMVAQYEAEMEGLQAENSRLAQCEANLRTGNDDRVALLEAKEECLKAEVECLLAQLEYPKAEVDFLKAKAEYLEAEMNRQVAQHRAEIECLKADINRHVAQKGAEVASLRAEINPWTGEWLPSPLASFRDFIVPSYRELQVRTKYLNDENHNLSCELEAVKSQLSEVRDRESEEERVFVANTDAISTADVIRQVTDLNCEIREMATHFRKLLQNVKIPVTTQEPATGTLEDGGWMLGKPLTSFLSANLLVRRAAGCTEPDPLLADVILQIAITRWCRFMISSWIPSDHSVVDFMKTLYSGIRQFEVPAICGCWRSITWAQLWRSSSDDLRWLEGFMQGLDSILDVAGWSIQESDRRQLEMRLPRLFEAVKSLRKAIREDITSIDLEVATIEAGTIFDADYMEPHWMSSLFLERWEERTSEEVIGTTGLGLRARKDHMLHLEM
;
A
#
# COMPACT_ATOMS: atom_id res chain seq x y z
N MET A 1 -7.25 -3.05 71.20
CA MET A 1 -5.94 -2.48 71.62
C MET A 1 -5.14 -2.19 70.36
N LEU A 2 -4.39 -1.11 70.22
CA LEU A 2 -4.44 0.21 70.87
C LEU A 2 -3.65 1.18 69.96
N LEU A 3 -4.25 2.32 69.61
CA LEU A 3 -3.58 3.51 69.05
C LEU A 3 -2.78 4.24 70.16
N PRO A 4 -2.14 5.42 69.98
CA PRO A 4 -2.06 6.36 68.84
C PRO A 4 -0.59 6.65 68.40
N VAL A 5 -0.16 7.66 67.62
CA VAL A 5 -0.40 9.13 67.61
C VAL A 5 -0.09 9.75 66.22
N GLU A 6 -1.14 10.34 65.62
CA GLU A 6 -1.24 11.69 64.97
C GLU A 6 -0.26 12.08 63.83
N THR A 7 -0.65 12.83 62.78
CA THR A 7 -1.91 13.50 62.35
C THR A 7 -1.89 13.67 60.80
N TYR A 8 -2.77 14.35 60.03
CA TYR A 8 -3.83 15.36 60.28
C TYR A 8 -5.02 15.16 59.29
N PHE A 9 -6.06 16.00 59.41
CA PHE A 9 -7.31 16.07 58.63
C PHE A 9 -7.10 16.20 57.09
N GLU A 10 -7.77 15.44 56.21
CA GLU A 10 -9.21 15.29 55.86
C GLU A 10 -9.73 16.42 54.93
N ALA A 11 -10.25 16.18 53.71
CA ALA A 11 -11.36 15.33 53.20
C ALA A 11 -12.71 16.12 53.14
N ILE A 12 -13.73 15.85 52.29
CA ILE A 12 -14.28 14.58 51.73
C ILE A 12 -14.76 14.75 50.26
N LEU A 13 -14.98 13.64 49.54
CA LEU A 13 -15.46 13.55 48.14
C LEU A 13 -16.95 13.93 47.95
N ALA A 14 -17.35 14.32 46.72
CA ALA A 14 -18.30 13.56 45.87
C ALA A 14 -18.71 14.31 44.57
N CYS A 15 -19.19 13.54 43.58
CA CYS A 15 -19.98 13.94 42.40
C CYS A 15 -19.38 14.98 41.42
N THR A 16 -18.75 14.48 40.35
CA THR A 16 -18.48 15.24 39.12
C THR A 16 -19.73 15.41 38.26
N ALA A 17 -20.23 16.63 38.11
CA ALA A 17 -21.16 17.03 37.06
C ALA A 17 -20.89 18.51 36.74
N ASP A 18 -20.46 18.80 35.51
CA ASP A 18 -19.95 20.12 35.11
C ASP A 18 -20.68 20.65 33.86
N GLU A 19 -20.55 21.96 33.63
CA GLU A 19 -21.02 22.72 32.46
C GLU A 19 -22.50 22.60 32.06
N ARG A 20 -23.34 23.50 32.61
CA ARG A 20 -23.84 24.70 31.87
C ARG A 20 -24.85 25.55 32.66
N LEU A 21 -24.36 26.70 33.09
CA LEU A 21 -25.11 27.89 33.50
C LEU A 21 -25.23 28.83 32.28
N PHE A 22 -26.23 29.69 32.09
CA PHE A 22 -27.60 29.81 32.62
C PHE A 22 -28.31 30.90 31.79
N GLU A 23 -29.63 30.87 31.61
CA GLU A 23 -30.35 31.98 30.96
C GLU A 23 -31.57 32.45 31.76
N THR A 24 -31.61 33.75 32.12
CA THR A 24 -32.76 34.53 32.67
C THR A 24 -33.36 34.07 34.03
N THR A 25 -33.63 34.94 35.01
CA THR A 25 -34.92 35.67 35.12
C THR A 25 -34.92 36.68 36.31
N ILE A 26 -35.00 37.98 35.99
CA ILE A 26 -35.85 39.05 36.56
C ILE A 26 -36.19 39.08 38.10
N ALA A 27 -35.56 40.04 38.82
CA ALA A 27 -36.12 40.97 39.85
C ALA A 27 -36.55 40.45 41.28
N PRO A 28 -37.05 41.30 42.22
CA PRO A 28 -36.29 42.38 42.92
C PRO A 28 -36.56 42.53 44.47
N SER A 29 -35.81 43.41 45.15
CA SER A 29 -36.03 43.92 46.54
C SER A 29 -35.40 45.33 46.71
N ASN A 30 -36.07 46.35 47.27
CA ASN A 30 -36.32 46.74 48.70
C ASN A 30 -35.02 47.08 49.48
N GLU A 31 -34.87 48.12 50.33
CA GLU A 31 -35.74 49.18 50.96
C GLU A 31 -34.82 50.33 51.50
N TYR A 32 -35.22 51.29 52.38
CA TYR A 32 -36.10 52.46 52.20
C TYR A 32 -35.92 53.45 53.40
N CYS A 33 -36.70 54.56 53.47
CA CYS A 33 -36.95 55.47 54.63
C CYS A 33 -35.82 56.29 55.35
N ASP A 34 -35.99 57.63 55.24
CA ASP A 34 -36.02 58.66 56.32
C ASP A 34 -34.79 59.19 57.10
N LYS A 35 -34.44 60.46 56.81
CA LYS A 35 -34.47 61.66 57.69
C LYS A 35 -34.06 62.91 56.88
N LEU A 36 -34.90 63.94 56.68
CA LEU A 36 -35.48 64.98 57.57
C LEU A 36 -34.67 66.31 57.63
N CYS A 37 -35.42 67.42 57.77
CA CYS A 37 -35.00 68.77 58.18
C CYS A 37 -34.32 69.76 57.18
N SER A 38 -35.19 70.55 56.54
CA SER A 38 -35.27 72.03 56.68
C SER A 38 -34.20 73.01 56.12
N PHE A 39 -34.70 73.87 55.21
CA PHE A 39 -34.50 75.34 55.12
C PHE A 39 -33.18 76.01 54.65
N PHE A 40 -33.39 76.98 53.73
CA PHE A 40 -32.59 78.19 53.38
C PHE A 40 -31.33 78.14 52.46
N THR A 41 -31.31 79.16 51.58
CA THR A 41 -30.16 79.85 50.92
C THR A 41 -29.26 79.14 49.88
N LEU A 42 -29.70 79.28 48.62
CA LEU A 42 -28.95 79.78 47.44
C LEU A 42 -27.85 80.85 47.73
N PRO A 43 -26.99 81.27 46.75
CA PRO A 43 -26.50 80.60 45.51
C PRO A 43 -25.02 80.89 45.11
N ALA A 44 -24.43 80.07 44.22
CA ALA A 44 -23.35 80.41 43.25
C ALA A 44 -23.06 79.17 42.35
N ALA A 45 -22.39 79.20 41.19
CA ALA A 45 -22.24 80.16 40.08
C ALA A 45 -21.42 79.45 38.96
N ALA A 46 -21.45 79.93 37.70
CA ALA A 46 -20.87 79.31 36.48
C ALA A 46 -21.48 77.95 36.10
N MET A 47 -22.07 77.68 34.91
CA MET A 47 -21.89 78.09 33.49
C MET A 47 -20.89 77.25 32.68
N PHE A 48 -21.44 76.63 31.61
CA PHE A 48 -20.82 75.83 30.54
C PHE A 48 -20.28 74.43 30.94
N ALA A 49 -20.41 73.37 30.13
CA ALA A 49 -20.84 73.31 28.71
C ALA A 49 -21.74 72.10 28.32
N TRP A 50 -22.57 72.33 27.29
CA TRP A 50 -23.05 71.40 26.24
C TRP A 50 -23.75 70.06 26.55
N LYS A 51 -25.08 70.10 26.59
CA LYS A 51 -26.01 69.42 25.65
C LYS A 51 -27.42 70.04 25.88
N SER A 52 -27.92 70.89 24.99
CA SER A 52 -28.64 70.56 23.75
C SER A 52 -29.80 69.57 24.00
N ILE A 53 -31.07 70.01 24.00
CA ILE A 53 -31.93 70.36 22.82
C ILE A 53 -32.46 69.09 22.14
N LEU A 54 -33.76 68.85 21.92
CA LEU A 54 -35.06 69.44 22.32
C LEU A 54 -36.05 68.23 22.42
N GLY A 55 -37.27 68.28 22.98
CA GLY A 55 -38.07 69.38 23.50
C GLY A 55 -39.43 69.47 22.78
N MET A 56 -40.55 69.37 23.52
CA MET A 56 -41.90 69.68 23.01
C MET A 56 -42.69 70.48 24.05
N THR A 57 -43.62 71.31 23.56
CA THR A 57 -44.22 72.43 24.32
C THR A 57 -45.74 72.44 24.25
N GLN A 58 -46.39 72.72 25.38
CA GLN A 58 -47.69 73.42 25.54
C GLN A 58 -48.06 73.37 27.05
N ALA A 59 -48.82 74.30 27.66
CA ALA A 59 -49.14 75.69 27.35
C ALA A 59 -49.86 76.30 28.59
N LYS A 60 -49.86 77.64 28.77
CA LYS A 60 -51.01 78.39 29.35
C LYS A 60 -50.86 79.93 29.27
N HIS A 61 -52.01 80.58 29.41
CA HIS A 61 -52.29 81.99 29.12
C HIS A 61 -51.98 82.99 30.28
N PRO A 62 -52.06 84.33 30.07
CA PRO A 62 -51.44 85.34 30.93
C PRO A 62 -52.40 86.18 31.79
N MET A 63 -51.86 86.81 32.84
CA MET A 63 -52.28 88.10 33.46
C MET A 63 -51.07 88.70 34.22
N LEU A 64 -50.64 89.94 33.93
CA LEU A 64 -51.03 91.22 34.54
C LEU A 64 -50.68 91.40 36.03
N TYR A 65 -49.91 92.44 36.37
CA TYR A 65 -50.35 93.62 37.17
C TYR A 65 -49.25 94.73 37.19
N PRO A 66 -49.57 96.05 37.34
CA PRO A 66 -48.59 97.13 37.13
C PRO A 66 -48.38 98.13 38.30
N VAL A 67 -47.16 98.66 38.43
CA VAL A 67 -46.73 99.78 39.33
C VAL A 67 -45.46 100.42 38.71
N ALA A 68 -45.07 101.70 38.85
CA ALA A 68 -45.72 103.03 38.88
C ALA A 68 -44.58 104.11 38.87
N ILE A 69 -44.89 105.40 39.13
CA ILE A 69 -43.94 106.48 39.55
C ILE A 69 -42.90 106.96 38.49
N TYR A 70 -42.73 108.24 38.14
CA TYR A 70 -43.62 109.42 38.20
C TYR A 70 -43.18 110.52 37.20
N SER A 71 -44.15 111.37 36.82
CA SER A 71 -44.10 112.64 36.07
C SER A 71 -42.80 113.49 36.03
N VAL A 72 -42.51 114.03 34.84
CA VAL A 72 -42.04 115.43 34.68
C VAL A 72 -42.93 116.14 33.65
N LYS A 73 -43.24 117.42 33.89
CA LYS A 73 -44.18 118.25 33.11
C LYS A 73 -43.59 118.72 31.77
N PRO A 74 -44.43 119.06 30.76
CA PRO A 74 -44.00 120.01 29.73
C PRO A 74 -43.72 121.37 30.40
N ILE A 75 -42.46 121.80 30.39
CA ILE A 75 -42.06 123.14 30.84
C ILE A 75 -42.02 124.05 29.62
N THR A 76 -42.99 124.94 29.51
CA THR A 76 -42.85 126.18 28.74
C THR A 76 -41.92 127.13 29.51
N PRO A 77 -40.75 127.52 28.96
CA PRO A 77 -39.95 128.59 29.55
C PRO A 77 -40.64 129.96 29.33
N PRO A 78 -40.35 130.98 30.18
CA PRO A 78 -41.20 132.15 30.31
C PRO A 78 -40.83 133.35 29.41
N SER A 79 -41.72 134.34 29.46
CA SER A 79 -41.62 135.76 29.11
C SER A 79 -40.23 136.36 28.86
N CYS A 80 -40.15 137.21 27.82
CA CYS A 80 -38.96 137.97 27.43
C CYS A 80 -38.26 138.69 28.63
N PRO A 81 -36.93 138.53 28.79
CA PRO A 81 -36.19 139.01 29.97
C PRO A 81 -36.02 140.54 30.05
N LEU A 82 -36.50 141.32 29.07
CA LEU A 82 -36.40 142.79 29.06
C LEU A 82 -37.69 143.53 29.48
N CYS A 83 -38.85 142.87 29.56
CA CYS A 83 -40.12 143.55 29.88
C CYS A 83 -41.15 142.76 30.70
N ARG A 84 -40.97 141.44 30.90
CA ARG A 84 -41.76 140.61 31.86
C ARG A 84 -43.30 140.70 31.77
N ASN A 85 -43.88 140.90 30.59
CA ASN A 85 -45.32 140.71 30.36
C ASN A 85 -45.62 139.96 29.04
N SER A 86 -46.83 139.42 28.94
CA SER A 86 -47.29 138.53 27.86
C SER A 86 -47.71 139.27 26.58
N PHE A 87 -47.71 138.57 25.45
CA PHE A 87 -48.11 139.12 24.15
C PHE A 87 -49.11 138.21 23.44
N ALA A 88 -50.25 138.76 23.04
CA ALA A 88 -51.26 138.11 22.20
C ALA A 88 -51.40 138.93 20.91
N ASN A 89 -51.37 138.28 19.75
CA ASN A 89 -51.21 138.99 18.48
C ASN A 89 -52.55 139.32 17.79
N SER A 90 -53.28 140.27 18.36
CA SER A 90 -54.32 141.02 17.63
C SER A 90 -54.09 142.52 17.82
N THR A 91 -54.11 143.25 16.71
CA THR A 91 -53.74 144.69 16.58
C THR A 91 -52.31 145.07 16.98
N ILE A 92 -51.48 145.40 15.98
CA ILE A 92 -50.71 146.65 15.89
C ILE A 92 -50.31 146.85 14.41
N LYS A 93 -49.99 148.09 14.02
CA LYS A 93 -49.86 148.52 12.62
C LYS A 93 -48.48 148.20 12.03
N LYS A 94 -48.41 148.17 10.69
CA LYS A 94 -47.16 148.12 9.91
C LYS A 94 -46.12 149.13 10.44
N LEU A 95 -44.89 148.68 10.62
CA LEU A 95 -43.70 149.53 10.55
C LEU A 95 -42.80 148.97 9.44
N HIS A 96 -42.53 149.76 8.40
CA HIS A 96 -41.47 149.42 7.44
C HIS A 96 -40.14 149.81 8.07
N VAL A 97 -39.18 148.88 8.07
CA VAL A 97 -37.76 149.16 8.31
C VAL A 97 -36.97 148.29 7.34
N ASP A 98 -36.53 148.89 6.23
CA ASP A 98 -35.63 148.22 5.29
C ASP A 98 -34.23 148.16 5.90
N HIS A 99 -33.74 146.95 6.21
CA HIS A 99 -32.37 146.72 6.63
C HIS A 99 -31.77 145.54 5.86
N LEU A 100 -30.55 145.76 5.37
CA LEU A 100 -29.83 144.84 4.50
C LEU A 100 -29.37 143.61 5.28
N ALA A 101 -29.71 142.41 4.78
CA ALA A 101 -29.36 141.15 5.42
C ALA A 101 -27.85 140.88 5.41
N THR A 102 -27.31 140.32 6.49
CA THR A 102 -25.90 139.91 6.59
C THR A 102 -25.75 138.41 6.37
N SER A 103 -24.58 138.01 5.84
CA SER A 103 -24.38 136.70 5.22
C SER A 103 -24.51 135.49 6.16
N GLU A 104 -24.47 135.70 7.48
CA GLU A 104 -24.58 134.67 8.52
C GLU A 104 -26.04 134.32 8.89
N GLN A 105 -26.99 135.24 8.70
CA GLN A 105 -28.39 134.99 9.04
C GLN A 105 -29.03 133.93 8.13
N GLN A 106 -28.66 133.94 6.85
CA GLN A 106 -29.09 132.92 5.88
C GLN A 106 -28.55 131.52 6.21
N GLU A 107 -27.31 131.38 6.69
CA GLU A 107 -26.78 130.06 7.10
C GLU A 107 -27.62 129.48 8.24
N LEU A 108 -28.00 130.34 9.19
CA LEU A 108 -28.79 129.96 10.37
C LEU A 108 -30.25 129.62 9.99
N GLU A 109 -30.80 130.23 8.94
CA GLU A 109 -32.11 129.90 8.39
C GLU A 109 -32.09 128.60 7.57
N LEU A 110 -31.06 128.37 6.75
CA LEU A 110 -30.85 127.11 6.02
C LEU A 110 -30.58 125.93 6.97
N LEU A 111 -29.79 126.13 8.04
CA LEU A 111 -29.61 125.14 9.11
C LEU A 111 -30.94 124.81 9.81
N ARG A 112 -31.85 125.78 9.97
CA ARG A 112 -33.20 125.54 10.52
C ARG A 112 -34.07 124.78 9.53
N LYS A 113 -34.07 125.13 8.24
CA LYS A 113 -34.77 124.36 7.18
C LYS A 113 -34.30 122.91 7.19
N LEU A 114 -32.99 122.68 7.17
CA LEU A 114 -32.40 121.33 7.22
C LEU A 114 -32.85 120.55 8.46
N ALA A 115 -32.82 121.18 9.64
CA ALA A 115 -33.23 120.57 10.89
C ALA A 115 -34.75 120.28 10.97
N LEU A 116 -35.57 120.99 10.19
CA LEU A 116 -37.03 120.79 10.11
C LEU A 116 -37.42 119.79 9.01
N SER A 117 -36.64 119.63 7.94
CA SER A 117 -36.83 118.57 6.94
C SER A 117 -36.42 117.17 7.44
N TRP A 118 -35.77 117.06 8.60
CA TRP A 118 -35.45 115.77 9.23
C TRP A 118 -36.74 115.03 9.67
N GLY A 119 -37.26 114.20 8.76
CA GLY A 119 -38.47 113.41 8.97
C GLY A 119 -39.59 113.65 7.95
N THR A 120 -39.42 114.61 7.03
CA THR A 120 -40.31 114.76 5.85
C THR A 120 -39.96 113.71 4.77
N PRO A 121 -40.79 113.51 3.72
CA PRO A 121 -40.48 112.60 2.61
C PRO A 121 -39.13 112.92 1.94
N GLU A 122 -38.50 111.93 1.30
CA GLU A 122 -37.20 112.13 0.64
C GLU A 122 -37.26 113.25 -0.41
N ASP A 123 -38.37 113.40 -1.12
CA ASP A 123 -38.60 114.46 -2.12
C ASP A 123 -38.50 115.88 -1.50
N GLU A 124 -39.06 116.09 -0.31
CA GLU A 124 -38.99 117.38 0.40
C GLU A 124 -37.60 117.62 1.00
N GLN A 125 -36.92 116.55 1.45
CA GLN A 125 -35.53 116.65 1.90
C GLN A 125 -34.59 117.01 0.75
N VAL A 126 -34.76 116.42 -0.44
CA VAL A 126 -33.95 116.72 -1.63
C VAL A 126 -34.03 118.21 -1.96
N ASN A 127 -35.23 118.79 -2.04
CA ASN A 127 -35.41 120.22 -2.32
C ASN A 127 -34.66 121.14 -1.31
N VAL A 128 -34.69 120.81 -0.01
CA VAL A 128 -33.97 121.58 1.02
C VAL A 128 -32.46 121.36 0.95
N LEU A 129 -32.01 120.17 0.55
CA LEU A 129 -30.59 119.86 0.36
C LEU A 129 -30.04 120.55 -0.90
N GLU A 130 -30.82 120.66 -1.98
CA GLU A 130 -30.48 121.42 -3.19
C GLU A 130 -30.41 122.93 -2.90
N GLU A 131 -31.36 123.50 -2.14
CA GLU A 131 -31.29 124.90 -1.69
C GLU A 131 -30.00 125.19 -0.89
N ILE A 132 -29.54 124.21 -0.12
CA ILE A 132 -28.31 124.27 0.69
C ILE A 132 -27.05 124.15 -0.16
N ASP A 133 -27.04 123.23 -1.13
CA ASP A 133 -25.89 123.03 -2.00
C ASP A 133 -25.68 124.25 -2.91
N VAL A 134 -26.75 124.83 -3.48
CA VAL A 134 -26.69 126.08 -4.26
C VAL A 134 -26.13 127.25 -3.44
N TRP A 135 -26.57 127.41 -2.18
CA TRP A 135 -26.07 128.48 -1.30
C TRP A 135 -24.59 128.27 -0.88
N LEU A 136 -24.11 127.03 -0.87
CA LEU A 136 -22.70 126.71 -0.64
C LEU A 136 -21.85 127.00 -1.88
N ASP A 137 -22.32 126.60 -3.07
CA ASP A 137 -21.64 126.81 -4.35
C ASP A 137 -21.45 128.31 -4.67
N ASP A 138 -22.50 129.13 -4.46
CA ASP A 138 -22.45 130.60 -4.63
C ASP A 138 -21.30 131.26 -3.83
N ARG A 139 -20.84 130.63 -2.73
CA ARG A 139 -19.76 131.14 -1.87
C ARG A 139 -18.42 130.43 -2.02
N GLU A 140 -18.33 129.36 -2.79
CA GLU A 140 -17.02 128.81 -3.21
C GLU A 140 -16.33 129.78 -4.20
N VAL A 141 -17.13 130.50 -5.01
CA VAL A 141 -16.66 131.49 -6.00
C VAL A 141 -15.97 132.70 -5.34
N GLU A 142 -16.53 133.25 -4.25
CA GLU A 142 -16.02 134.46 -3.58
C GLU A 142 -14.60 134.30 -2.98
N ILE A 143 -14.12 133.07 -2.79
CA ILE A 143 -12.83 132.78 -2.13
C ILE A 143 -11.61 133.11 -3.01
N THR A 144 -11.83 133.38 -4.31
CA THR A 144 -10.74 133.53 -5.31
C THR A 144 -10.27 134.97 -5.59
N SER A 145 -10.78 135.99 -4.88
CA SER A 145 -10.37 137.40 -5.07
C SER A 145 -9.48 137.95 -3.93
N PRO A 146 -8.28 138.53 -4.17
CA PRO A 146 -7.28 138.71 -3.10
C PRO A 146 -7.48 139.85 -2.07
N CYS A 147 -8.60 140.58 -2.05
CA CYS A 147 -8.69 141.89 -1.36
C CYS A 147 -9.86 142.11 -0.37
N VAL A 148 -10.41 141.07 0.28
CA VAL A 148 -11.22 141.23 1.50
C VAL A 148 -10.84 140.18 2.56
N SER A 149 -10.27 140.61 3.69
CA SER A 149 -9.76 139.71 4.73
C SER A 149 -10.60 139.68 6.01
N LEU A 150 -11.93 139.81 5.90
CA LEU A 150 -12.84 139.93 7.06
C LEU A 150 -14.01 138.93 7.14
N PHE A 151 -14.34 138.18 6.09
CA PHE A 151 -15.39 137.14 6.13
C PHE A 151 -14.80 135.72 6.18
N LYS A 152 -14.29 135.31 7.35
CA LYS A 152 -13.82 133.93 7.62
C LYS A 152 -14.65 133.25 8.71
N GLY A 153 -15.90 132.91 8.40
CA GLY A 153 -16.82 132.22 9.33
C GLY A 153 -17.85 131.33 8.62
N SER A 154 -18.67 131.93 7.75
CA SER A 154 -19.86 131.29 7.18
C SER A 154 -19.57 130.06 6.30
N GLY A 155 -20.51 129.10 6.31
CA GLY A 155 -20.58 127.95 5.42
C GLY A 155 -19.88 126.69 5.94
N LYS A 156 -19.36 126.71 7.17
CA LYS A 156 -18.72 125.54 7.81
C LYS A 156 -19.70 124.67 8.60
N ALA A 157 -20.70 125.28 9.25
CA ALA A 157 -21.69 124.53 10.00
C ALA A 157 -22.64 123.82 9.05
N LEU A 158 -23.10 124.52 8.00
CA LEU A 158 -23.99 123.97 6.98
C LEU A 158 -23.36 122.79 6.21
N ARG A 159 -22.09 122.90 5.78
CA ARG A 159 -21.36 121.78 5.14
C ARG A 159 -21.27 120.55 6.03
N LYS A 160 -20.95 120.71 7.31
CA LYS A 160 -20.86 119.58 8.25
C LYS A 160 -22.23 118.95 8.53
N ALA A 161 -23.30 119.75 8.53
CA ALA A 161 -24.66 119.24 8.61
C ALA A 161 -25.05 118.44 7.35
N ARG A 162 -24.76 118.97 6.15
CA ARG A 162 -24.98 118.30 4.85
C ARG A 162 -24.26 116.94 4.76
N GLU A 163 -23.00 116.89 5.21
CA GLU A 163 -22.20 115.65 5.30
C GLU A 163 -22.83 114.61 6.25
N VAL A 164 -23.34 115.04 7.40
CA VAL A 164 -24.05 114.18 8.36
C VAL A 164 -25.35 113.66 7.76
N VAL A 165 -26.14 114.48 7.07
CA VAL A 165 -27.38 114.03 6.41
C VAL A 165 -27.09 112.99 5.33
N ALA A 166 -26.07 113.20 4.49
CA ALA A 166 -25.68 112.23 3.46
C ALA A 166 -25.31 110.86 4.08
N LYS A 167 -24.54 110.86 5.17
CA LYS A 167 -24.20 109.64 5.93
C LYS A 167 -25.43 108.97 6.54
N CYS A 168 -26.37 109.74 7.08
CA CYS A 168 -27.61 109.19 7.64
C CYS A 168 -28.55 108.63 6.56
N GLN A 169 -28.68 109.26 5.39
CA GLN A 169 -29.41 108.73 4.24
C GLN A 169 -28.75 107.45 3.67
N GLN A 170 -27.42 107.34 3.72
CA GLN A 170 -26.71 106.10 3.40
C GLN A 170 -27.03 104.99 4.43
N LEU A 171 -27.00 105.29 5.73
CA LEU A 171 -27.35 104.34 6.80
C LEU A 171 -28.81 103.89 6.75
N LEU A 172 -29.75 104.77 6.39
CA LEU A 172 -31.17 104.42 6.19
C LEU A 172 -31.36 103.46 5.01
N ARG A 173 -30.66 103.70 3.89
CA ARG A 173 -30.68 102.80 2.72
C ARG A 173 -30.02 101.45 3.01
N SER A 174 -28.91 101.41 3.77
CA SER A 174 -28.35 100.16 4.30
C SER A 174 -29.37 99.42 5.13
N LYS A 175 -29.93 100.07 6.17
CA LYS A 175 -30.91 99.48 7.08
C LYS A 175 -32.14 98.90 6.36
N GLU A 176 -32.61 99.52 5.28
CA GLU A 176 -33.71 98.96 4.48
C GLU A 176 -33.27 97.75 3.65
N GLN A 177 -32.05 97.75 3.10
CA GLN A 177 -31.49 96.58 2.43
C GLN A 177 -31.26 95.43 3.42
N ASP A 178 -30.68 95.71 4.58
CA ASP A 178 -30.52 94.76 5.68
C ASP A 178 -31.88 94.19 6.11
N ARG A 179 -32.93 95.01 6.20
CA ARG A 179 -34.31 94.57 6.49
C ARG A 179 -34.86 93.64 5.41
N LYS A 180 -34.50 93.81 4.13
CA LYS A 180 -34.86 92.88 3.05
C LYS A 180 -34.08 91.56 3.18
N THR A 181 -32.75 91.62 3.34
CA THR A 181 -31.90 90.44 3.53
C THR A 181 -32.31 89.62 4.74
N ILE A 182 -32.64 90.26 5.88
CA ILE A 182 -33.13 89.58 7.09
C ILE A 182 -34.46 88.87 6.81
N ARG A 183 -35.40 89.46 6.05
CA ARG A 183 -36.66 88.79 5.68
C ARG A 183 -36.43 87.56 4.79
N GLU A 184 -35.48 87.67 3.86
CA GLU A 184 -35.11 86.60 2.93
C GLU A 184 -34.52 85.41 3.68
N LEU A 185 -33.46 85.64 4.47
CA LEU A 185 -32.85 84.66 5.36
C LEU A 185 -33.87 84.07 6.36
N THR A 186 -34.79 84.89 6.88
CA THR A 186 -35.87 84.41 7.77
C THR A 186 -36.88 83.52 7.04
N ARG A 187 -37.01 83.61 5.71
CA ARG A 187 -37.78 82.63 4.93
C ARG A 187 -36.95 81.38 4.68
N GLU A 188 -35.73 81.52 4.17
CA GLU A 188 -34.83 80.39 3.89
C GLU A 188 -34.59 79.50 5.11
N VAL A 189 -34.42 80.08 6.31
CA VAL A 189 -34.28 79.34 7.57
C VAL A 189 -35.56 78.57 7.93
N ARG A 190 -36.76 79.12 7.67
CA ARG A 190 -38.03 78.40 7.88
C ARG A 190 -38.22 77.30 6.84
N ASP A 191 -37.89 77.55 5.59
CA ASP A 191 -37.99 76.58 4.50
C ASP A 191 -36.95 75.46 4.65
N TYR A 192 -35.80 75.74 5.29
CA TYR A 192 -34.83 74.73 5.74
C TYR A 192 -35.35 73.95 6.95
N GLN A 193 -35.92 74.61 7.96
CA GLN A 193 -36.52 73.95 9.13
C GLN A 193 -37.67 73.00 8.73
N MET A 194 -38.54 73.39 7.79
CA MET A 194 -39.62 72.51 7.30
C MET A 194 -39.08 71.31 6.50
N ARG A 195 -38.02 71.49 5.71
CA ARG A 195 -37.34 70.36 5.04
C ARG A 195 -36.71 69.41 6.06
N MET A 196 -35.90 69.92 7.00
CA MET A 196 -35.30 69.13 8.08
C MET A 196 -36.34 68.38 8.93
N ALA A 197 -37.52 68.97 9.16
CA ALA A 197 -38.64 68.29 9.83
C ALA A 197 -39.19 67.14 8.97
N SER A 198 -39.50 67.39 7.70
CA SER A 198 -39.97 66.35 6.77
C SER A 198 -38.94 65.23 6.57
N ASP A 199 -37.66 65.56 6.52
CA ASP A 199 -36.57 64.59 6.38
C ASP A 199 -36.40 63.76 7.66
N SER A 200 -36.62 64.36 8.84
CA SER A 200 -36.67 63.65 10.12
C SER A 200 -37.88 62.72 10.22
N ASP A 201 -39.07 63.16 9.81
CA ASP A 201 -40.29 62.34 9.81
C ASP A 201 -40.16 61.16 8.82
N ASN A 202 -39.58 61.42 7.63
CA ASN A 202 -39.23 60.39 6.66
C ASN A 202 -38.21 59.39 7.24
N ALA A 203 -37.17 59.86 7.92
CA ALA A 203 -36.17 58.99 8.56
C ALA A 203 -36.81 58.05 9.59
N VAL A 204 -37.61 58.59 10.51
CA VAL A 204 -38.34 57.79 11.52
C VAL A 204 -39.30 56.78 10.87
N ALA A 205 -39.99 57.16 9.78
CA ALA A 205 -40.84 56.23 9.03
C ALA A 205 -40.04 55.09 8.37
N THR A 206 -38.85 55.39 7.82
CA THR A 206 -37.96 54.35 7.28
C THR A 206 -37.37 53.44 8.37
N GLU A 207 -36.99 53.99 9.53
CA GLU A 207 -36.49 53.24 10.68
C GLU A 207 -37.56 52.26 11.19
N ALA A 208 -38.81 52.72 11.37
CA ALA A 208 -39.93 51.87 11.76
C ALA A 208 -40.18 50.73 10.73
N SER A 209 -40.08 51.03 9.43
CA SER A 209 -40.22 50.02 8.36
C SER A 209 -39.08 48.99 8.35
N LEU A 210 -37.85 49.41 8.69
CA LEU A 210 -36.70 48.53 8.80
C LEU A 210 -36.78 47.65 10.05
N LEU A 211 -37.16 48.21 11.20
CA LEU A 211 -37.35 47.46 12.44
C LEU A 211 -38.41 46.35 12.31
N GLU A 212 -39.52 46.60 11.59
CA GLU A 212 -40.53 45.56 11.35
C GLU A 212 -40.05 44.46 10.40
N LYS A 213 -39.20 44.80 9.42
CA LYS A 213 -38.51 43.80 8.58
C LYS A 213 -37.51 42.97 9.40
N VAL A 214 -36.77 43.59 10.33
CA VAL A 214 -35.85 42.89 11.24
C VAL A 214 -36.60 41.86 12.08
N LYS A 215 -37.69 42.24 12.79
CA LYS A 215 -38.54 41.28 13.53
C LYS A 215 -39.07 40.15 12.66
N THR A 216 -39.46 40.46 11.42
CA THR A 216 -39.95 39.46 10.46
C THR A 216 -38.85 38.47 10.06
N ILE A 217 -37.61 38.93 9.90
CA ILE A 217 -36.44 38.10 9.60
C ILE A 217 -36.05 37.27 10.83
N GLU A 218 -35.98 37.86 12.02
CA GLU A 218 -35.72 37.16 13.29
C GLU A 218 -36.74 36.03 13.53
N GLY A 219 -38.03 36.32 13.35
CA GLY A 219 -39.09 35.32 13.47
C GLY A 219 -39.05 34.22 12.39
N ASN A 220 -38.49 34.50 11.21
CA ASN A 220 -38.21 33.47 10.19
C ASN A 220 -36.97 32.63 10.54
N LEU A 221 -35.93 33.27 11.07
CA LEU A 221 -34.68 32.64 11.46
C LEU A 221 -34.91 31.64 12.61
N GLY A 222 -35.59 32.05 13.68
CA GLY A 222 -35.95 31.15 14.78
C GLY A 222 -36.83 29.96 14.36
N ARG A 223 -37.69 30.13 13.34
CA ARG A 223 -38.42 29.00 12.74
C ARG A 223 -37.51 28.02 12.01
N ARG A 224 -36.52 28.52 11.25
CA ARG A 224 -35.53 27.67 10.55
C ARG A 224 -34.55 26.99 11.51
N GLU A 225 -34.22 27.62 12.64
CA GLU A 225 -33.40 26.99 13.69
C GLU A 225 -34.12 25.79 14.32
N VAL A 226 -35.40 25.94 14.70
CA VAL A 226 -36.22 24.83 15.22
C VAL A 226 -36.39 23.71 14.17
N GLU A 227 -36.57 24.05 12.89
CA GLU A 227 -36.63 23.08 11.80
C GLU A 227 -35.30 22.33 11.60
N MET A 228 -34.17 23.03 11.67
CA MET A 228 -32.84 22.40 11.62
C MET A 228 -32.61 21.47 12.81
N GLU A 229 -32.99 21.85 14.03
CA GLU A 229 -32.89 20.97 15.20
C GLU A 229 -33.81 19.76 15.12
N HIS A 230 -35.02 19.91 14.57
CA HIS A 230 -35.89 18.76 14.28
C HIS A 230 -35.23 17.79 13.29
N LEU A 231 -34.70 18.31 12.17
CA LEU A 231 -34.04 17.49 11.15
C LEU A 231 -32.73 16.86 11.64
N ARG A 232 -31.98 17.55 12.52
CA ARG A 232 -30.82 16.98 13.23
C ARG A 232 -31.24 15.82 14.12
N ALA A 233 -32.25 16.01 14.97
CA ALA A 233 -32.77 14.96 15.85
C ALA A 233 -33.35 13.76 15.09
N GLU A 234 -34.04 13.99 13.96
CA GLU A 234 -34.56 12.94 13.09
C GLU A 234 -33.43 12.14 12.42
N ASN A 235 -32.42 12.82 11.85
CA ASN A 235 -31.27 12.14 11.26
C ASN A 235 -30.49 11.34 12.31
N SER A 236 -30.27 11.86 13.52
CA SER A 236 -29.62 11.11 14.61
C SER A 236 -30.39 9.84 14.99
N ARG A 237 -31.74 9.86 14.99
CA ARG A 237 -32.56 8.65 15.20
C ARG A 237 -32.40 7.65 14.06
N ARG A 238 -32.38 8.13 12.81
CA ARG A 238 -32.20 7.27 11.62
C ARG A 238 -30.81 6.62 11.59
N VAL A 239 -29.76 7.37 11.92
CA VAL A 239 -28.39 6.83 12.08
C VAL A 239 -28.37 5.73 13.15
N ALA A 240 -28.87 6.01 14.37
CA ALA A 240 -28.92 5.01 15.44
C ALA A 240 -29.74 3.76 15.07
N GLN A 241 -30.81 3.91 14.28
CA GLN A 241 -31.60 2.78 13.76
C GLN A 241 -30.79 1.93 12.76
N TYR A 242 -30.14 2.55 11.76
CA TYR A 242 -29.31 1.83 10.80
C TYR A 242 -28.07 1.20 11.46
N GLU A 243 -27.49 1.85 12.47
CA GLU A 243 -26.40 1.27 13.28
C GLU A 243 -26.87 0.01 14.02
N ALA A 244 -28.04 0.06 14.68
CA ALA A 244 -28.60 -1.11 15.36
C ALA A 244 -28.92 -2.27 14.38
N GLU A 245 -29.48 -1.95 13.21
CA GLU A 245 -29.75 -2.93 12.14
C GLU A 245 -28.47 -3.56 11.61
N MET A 246 -27.44 -2.74 11.32
CA MET A 246 -26.14 -3.22 10.85
C MET A 246 -25.38 -4.05 11.90
N GLN A 247 -25.50 -3.73 13.20
CA GLN A 247 -24.95 -4.57 14.26
C GLN A 247 -25.73 -5.90 14.38
N GLY A 248 -27.05 -5.90 14.22
CA GLY A 248 -27.85 -7.12 14.14
C GLY A 248 -27.44 -8.04 12.97
N LEU A 249 -27.26 -7.46 11.78
CA LEU A 249 -26.79 -8.18 10.60
C LEU A 249 -25.34 -8.70 10.75
N ARG A 250 -24.45 -7.95 11.42
CA ARG A 250 -23.11 -8.43 11.78
C ARG A 250 -23.16 -9.63 12.71
N ILE A 251 -23.97 -9.56 13.78
CA ILE A 251 -24.12 -10.67 14.75
C ILE A 251 -24.68 -11.92 14.07
N GLU A 252 -25.71 -11.79 13.22
CA GLU A 252 -26.28 -12.93 12.51
C GLU A 252 -25.32 -13.52 11.47
N ASN A 253 -24.56 -12.69 10.75
CA ASN A 253 -23.51 -13.19 9.85
C ASN A 253 -22.39 -13.91 10.61
N SER A 254 -21.92 -13.37 11.75
CA SER A 254 -20.95 -14.07 12.61
C SER A 254 -21.49 -15.40 13.13
N ARG A 255 -22.77 -15.46 13.51
CA ARG A 255 -23.44 -16.70 13.93
C ARG A 255 -23.49 -17.74 12.79
N ARG A 256 -23.76 -17.30 11.56
CA ARG A 256 -23.78 -18.17 10.37
C ARG A 256 -22.40 -18.65 9.96
N VAL A 257 -21.37 -17.81 10.05
CA VAL A 257 -19.96 -18.21 9.82
C VAL A 257 -19.55 -19.28 10.83
N ALA A 258 -19.75 -19.04 12.13
CA ALA A 258 -19.43 -20.03 13.17
C ALA A 258 -20.20 -21.35 13.02
N GLN A 259 -21.44 -21.31 12.52
CA GLN A 259 -22.19 -22.53 12.18
C GLN A 259 -21.54 -23.28 11.00
N CYS A 260 -21.21 -22.59 9.90
CA CYS A 260 -20.57 -23.22 8.75
C CYS A 260 -19.16 -23.76 9.07
N GLU A 261 -18.41 -23.11 9.95
CA GLU A 261 -17.12 -23.60 10.46
C GLU A 261 -17.29 -24.90 11.25
N ALA A 262 -18.27 -24.96 12.15
CA ALA A 262 -18.59 -26.17 12.91
C ALA A 262 -19.09 -27.32 12.01
N GLU A 263 -19.91 -27.03 10.99
CA GLU A 263 -20.35 -28.01 10.00
C GLU A 263 -19.16 -28.53 9.15
N MET A 264 -18.24 -27.66 8.74
CA MET A 264 -17.03 -28.05 8.01
C MET A 264 -16.08 -28.91 8.86
N GLU A 265 -15.94 -28.63 10.17
CA GLU A 265 -15.11 -29.45 11.06
C GLU A 265 -15.76 -30.80 11.40
N ALA A 266 -17.10 -30.85 11.49
CA ALA A 266 -17.84 -32.12 11.55
C ALA A 266 -17.62 -32.97 10.29
N LEU A 267 -17.63 -32.37 9.10
CA LEU A 267 -17.34 -33.06 7.83
C LEU A 267 -15.86 -33.50 7.71
N ARG A 268 -14.91 -32.67 8.15
CA ARG A 268 -13.48 -33.05 8.23
C ARG A 268 -13.26 -34.25 9.15
N THR A 269 -13.77 -34.20 10.37
CA THR A 269 -13.65 -35.32 11.33
C THR A 269 -14.38 -36.58 10.86
N GLN A 270 -15.49 -36.46 10.12
CA GLN A 270 -16.14 -37.60 9.46
C GLN A 270 -15.27 -38.19 8.33
N ASN A 271 -14.69 -37.36 7.47
CA ASN A 271 -13.84 -37.84 6.38
C ASN A 271 -12.54 -38.48 6.91
N ASN A 272 -11.91 -37.90 7.93
CA ASN A 272 -10.71 -38.48 8.55
C ASN A 272 -11.00 -39.87 9.15
N ARG A 273 -12.17 -40.07 9.78
CA ARG A 273 -12.62 -41.41 10.24
C ARG A 273 -12.80 -42.39 9.09
N ARG A 274 -13.35 -41.95 7.94
CA ARG A 274 -13.53 -42.79 6.75
C ARG A 274 -12.19 -43.17 6.10
N VAL A 275 -11.23 -42.25 6.04
CA VAL A 275 -9.87 -42.53 5.55
C VAL A 275 -9.20 -43.57 6.44
N ALA A 276 -9.18 -43.36 7.77
CA ALA A 276 -8.60 -44.32 8.71
C ALA A 276 -9.28 -45.70 8.67
N GLN A 277 -10.60 -45.76 8.42
CA GLN A 277 -11.31 -47.02 8.19
C GLN A 277 -10.81 -47.71 6.91
N CYS A 278 -10.75 -47.01 5.77
CA CYS A 278 -10.29 -47.59 4.51
C CYS A 278 -8.80 -47.99 4.56
N GLU A 279 -7.96 -47.28 5.31
CA GLU A 279 -6.57 -47.66 5.57
C GLU A 279 -6.49 -48.98 6.36
N ALA A 280 -7.29 -49.12 7.42
CA ALA A 280 -7.38 -50.37 8.20
C ALA A 280 -7.93 -51.54 7.38
N GLU A 281 -8.94 -51.32 6.53
CA GLU A 281 -9.48 -52.32 5.59
C GLU A 281 -8.43 -52.76 4.56
N MET A 282 -7.67 -51.81 4.01
CA MET A 282 -6.57 -52.10 3.07
C MET A 282 -5.41 -52.86 3.73
N GLU A 283 -5.07 -52.56 4.98
CA GLU A 283 -4.02 -53.30 5.70
C GLU A 283 -4.48 -54.71 6.11
N ALA A 284 -5.75 -54.87 6.49
CA ALA A 284 -6.35 -56.20 6.67
C ALA A 284 -6.25 -57.03 5.38
N LEU A 285 -6.62 -56.46 4.22
CA LEU A 285 -6.50 -57.13 2.92
C LEU A 285 -5.04 -57.42 2.52
N ARG A 286 -4.06 -56.58 2.90
CA ARG A 286 -2.63 -56.87 2.72
C ARG A 286 -2.18 -58.05 3.56
N THR A 287 -2.54 -58.11 4.84
CA THR A 287 -2.17 -59.24 5.71
C THR A 287 -2.81 -60.56 5.27
N GLU A 288 -4.07 -60.54 4.81
CA GLU A 288 -4.75 -61.69 4.19
C GLU A 288 -4.02 -62.17 2.92
N ASN A 289 -3.67 -61.27 2.00
CA ASN A 289 -2.91 -61.62 0.79
C ASN A 289 -1.53 -62.19 1.11
N ASN A 290 -0.78 -61.57 2.04
CA ASN A 290 0.53 -62.06 2.47
C ASN A 290 0.44 -63.45 3.12
N ARG A 291 -0.61 -63.70 3.92
CA ARG A 291 -0.93 -65.01 4.49
C ARG A 291 -1.22 -66.05 3.39
N GLY A 292 -1.95 -65.65 2.35
CA GLY A 292 -2.23 -66.50 1.18
C GLY A 292 -0.97 -66.85 0.38
N VAL A 293 -0.10 -65.87 0.11
CA VAL A 293 1.18 -66.07 -0.58
C VAL A 293 2.07 -67.05 0.20
N ALA A 294 2.29 -66.79 1.50
CA ALA A 294 3.11 -67.67 2.34
C ALA A 294 2.55 -69.10 2.44
N GLN A 295 1.22 -69.27 2.40
CA GLN A 295 0.58 -70.58 2.34
C GLN A 295 0.84 -71.30 1.01
N CYS A 296 0.79 -70.60 -0.12
CA CYS A 296 1.13 -71.15 -1.44
C CYS A 296 2.62 -71.47 -1.58
N GLU A 297 3.52 -70.64 -1.04
CA GLU A 297 4.96 -70.90 -1.01
C GLU A 297 5.28 -72.16 -0.18
N ALA A 298 4.69 -72.30 1.00
CA ALA A 298 4.83 -73.50 1.83
C ALA A 298 4.30 -74.78 1.13
N GLN A 299 3.19 -74.69 0.39
CA GLN A 299 2.69 -75.79 -0.43
C GLN A 299 3.64 -76.14 -1.58
N MET A 300 4.20 -75.15 -2.27
CA MET A 300 5.17 -75.38 -3.34
C MET A 300 6.47 -75.99 -2.83
N GLU A 301 6.95 -75.62 -1.64
CA GLU A 301 8.15 -76.21 -1.06
C GLU A 301 7.90 -77.63 -0.51
N ALA A 302 6.72 -77.91 0.02
CA ALA A 302 6.30 -79.28 0.33
C ALA A 302 6.28 -80.17 -0.93
N LEU A 303 5.74 -79.67 -2.05
CA LEU A 303 5.74 -80.39 -3.33
C LEU A 303 7.15 -80.55 -3.93
N ARG A 304 8.05 -79.58 -3.74
CA ARG A 304 9.47 -79.71 -4.14
C ARG A 304 10.19 -80.78 -3.31
N THR A 305 10.05 -80.76 -1.99
CA THR A 305 10.70 -81.76 -1.12
C THR A 305 10.17 -83.17 -1.37
N GLU A 306 8.87 -83.34 -1.68
CA GLU A 306 8.31 -84.62 -2.12
C GLU A 306 8.85 -85.09 -3.49
N ASN A 307 8.92 -84.20 -4.49
CA ASN A 307 9.52 -84.55 -5.78
C ASN A 307 11.00 -84.93 -5.64
N ASN A 308 11.79 -84.17 -4.87
CA ASN A 308 13.20 -84.48 -4.60
C ASN A 308 13.36 -85.82 -3.87
N ARG A 309 12.48 -86.13 -2.90
CA ARG A 309 12.41 -87.44 -2.24
C ARG A 309 12.10 -88.56 -3.24
N GLY A 310 11.19 -88.32 -4.18
CA GLY A 310 10.87 -89.25 -5.27
C GLY A 310 12.06 -89.52 -6.20
N VAL A 311 12.73 -88.46 -6.66
CA VAL A 311 13.94 -88.56 -7.50
C VAL A 311 15.03 -89.37 -6.80
N ALA A 312 15.37 -89.04 -5.54
CA ALA A 312 16.38 -89.76 -4.78
C ALA A 312 16.02 -91.26 -4.56
N GLN A 313 14.73 -91.59 -4.43
CA GLN A 313 14.26 -92.98 -4.36
C GLN A 313 14.42 -93.72 -5.69
N TYR A 314 14.16 -93.07 -6.83
CA TYR A 314 14.42 -93.64 -8.16
C TYR A 314 15.92 -93.80 -8.43
N GLU A 315 16.74 -92.83 -8.07
CA GLU A 315 18.20 -92.88 -8.23
C GLU A 315 18.80 -94.03 -7.42
N ALA A 316 18.48 -94.14 -6.13
CA ALA A 316 18.92 -95.26 -5.29
C ALA A 316 18.43 -96.63 -5.81
N GLY A 317 17.21 -96.70 -6.35
CA GLY A 317 16.70 -97.91 -7.01
C GLY A 317 17.50 -98.28 -8.27
N MET A 318 17.87 -97.30 -9.08
CA MET A 318 18.70 -97.50 -10.27
C MET A 318 20.15 -97.86 -9.91
N GLU A 319 20.71 -97.32 -8.83
CA GLU A 319 22.03 -97.72 -8.33
C GLU A 319 22.03 -99.15 -7.78
N ALA A 320 20.99 -99.56 -7.04
CA ALA A 320 20.82 -100.94 -6.60
C ALA A 320 20.73 -101.91 -7.80
N LEU A 321 19.96 -101.56 -8.84
CA LEU A 321 19.88 -102.34 -10.08
C LEU A 321 21.22 -102.39 -10.85
N ARG A 322 22.00 -101.31 -10.85
CA ARG A 322 23.37 -101.30 -11.44
C ARG A 322 24.30 -102.21 -10.64
N ALA A 323 24.30 -102.10 -9.31
CA ALA A 323 25.14 -102.91 -8.44
C ALA A 323 24.85 -104.42 -8.58
N GLU A 324 23.57 -104.79 -8.70
CA GLU A 324 23.17 -106.19 -8.88
C GLU A 324 23.50 -106.71 -10.30
N ASN A 325 23.33 -105.90 -11.35
CA ASN A 325 23.82 -106.29 -12.68
C ASN A 325 25.35 -106.45 -12.71
N ASN A 326 26.10 -105.57 -12.02
CA ASN A 326 27.55 -105.69 -11.91
C ASN A 326 27.97 -106.95 -11.14
N ARG A 327 27.25 -107.35 -10.09
CA ARG A 327 27.47 -108.67 -9.44
C ARG A 327 27.27 -109.83 -10.40
N ARG A 328 26.18 -109.80 -11.19
CA ARG A 328 25.86 -110.86 -12.15
C ARG A 328 26.89 -110.95 -13.28
N VAL A 329 27.42 -109.81 -13.74
CA VAL A 329 28.55 -109.78 -14.69
C VAL A 329 29.79 -110.42 -14.05
N ALA A 330 30.20 -109.97 -12.86
CA ALA A 330 31.37 -110.53 -12.16
C ALA A 330 31.23 -112.04 -11.84
N GLN A 331 30.00 -112.51 -11.56
CA GLN A 331 29.72 -113.95 -11.42
C GLN A 331 29.95 -114.69 -12.75
N CYS A 332 29.38 -114.20 -13.87
CA CYS A 332 29.57 -114.82 -15.17
C CYS A 332 31.03 -114.76 -15.66
N GLU A 333 31.78 -113.72 -15.30
CA GLU A 333 33.22 -113.62 -15.54
C GLU A 333 33.99 -114.70 -14.75
N ALA A 334 33.72 -114.87 -13.46
CA ALA A 334 34.31 -115.93 -12.65
C ALA A 334 33.92 -117.35 -13.10
N GLU A 335 32.68 -117.55 -13.57
CA GLU A 335 32.24 -118.82 -14.19
C GLU A 335 32.99 -119.09 -15.51
N LEU A 336 33.26 -118.06 -16.32
CA LEU A 336 34.06 -118.17 -17.54
C LEU A 336 35.54 -118.45 -17.24
N GLU A 337 36.15 -117.80 -16.24
CA GLU A 337 37.51 -118.12 -15.79
C GLU A 337 37.62 -119.55 -15.27
N GLY A 338 36.62 -120.02 -14.50
CA GLY A 338 36.51 -121.41 -14.07
C GLY A 338 36.49 -122.39 -15.26
N LEU A 339 35.66 -122.12 -16.27
CA LEU A 339 35.61 -122.93 -17.49
C LEU A 339 36.91 -122.86 -18.32
N GLN A 340 37.60 -121.72 -18.34
CA GLN A 340 38.90 -121.60 -19.01
C GLN A 340 40.01 -122.39 -18.30
N THR A 341 40.04 -122.39 -16.97
CA THR A 341 41.01 -123.19 -16.19
C THR A 341 40.72 -124.69 -16.30
N GLU A 342 39.45 -125.10 -16.28
CA GLU A 342 39.02 -126.48 -16.55
C GLU A 342 39.42 -126.95 -17.96
N ASN A 343 39.22 -126.11 -18.98
CA ASN A 343 39.62 -126.41 -20.35
C ASN A 343 41.15 -126.50 -20.50
N SER A 344 41.89 -125.58 -19.87
CA SER A 344 43.36 -125.62 -19.82
C SER A 344 43.88 -126.89 -19.13
N ARG A 345 43.20 -127.34 -18.07
CA ARG A 345 43.48 -128.61 -17.37
C ARG A 345 43.24 -129.82 -18.27
N MET A 346 42.16 -129.83 -19.07
CA MET A 346 41.90 -130.90 -20.04
C MET A 346 42.95 -130.92 -21.16
N VAL A 347 43.35 -129.76 -21.70
CA VAL A 347 44.43 -129.68 -22.70
C VAL A 347 45.72 -130.27 -22.16
N ALA A 348 46.17 -129.86 -20.97
CA ALA A 348 47.37 -130.41 -20.34
C ALA A 348 47.28 -131.92 -20.05
N GLN A 349 46.08 -132.46 -19.79
CA GLN A 349 45.87 -133.91 -19.66
C GLN A 349 46.03 -134.65 -20.99
N TYR A 350 45.48 -134.12 -22.09
CA TYR A 350 45.67 -134.69 -23.42
C TYR A 350 47.11 -134.56 -23.93
N GLU A 351 47.80 -133.45 -23.61
CA GLU A 351 49.23 -133.29 -23.92
C GLU A 351 50.08 -134.35 -23.21
N ALA A 352 49.86 -134.59 -21.92
CA ALA A 352 50.55 -135.64 -21.17
C ALA A 352 50.22 -137.07 -21.66
N GLU A 353 48.99 -137.33 -22.11
CA GLU A 353 48.61 -138.59 -22.75
C GLU A 353 49.36 -138.79 -24.09
N MET A 354 49.46 -137.73 -24.90
CA MET A 354 50.22 -137.74 -26.15
C MET A 354 51.74 -137.91 -25.93
N GLU A 355 52.33 -137.29 -24.91
CA GLU A 355 53.72 -137.55 -24.50
C GLU A 355 53.93 -139.02 -24.08
N GLY A 356 52.99 -139.59 -23.33
CA GLY A 356 53.00 -141.01 -22.97
C GLY A 356 53.00 -141.93 -24.18
N LEU A 357 52.14 -141.65 -25.17
CA LEU A 357 52.07 -142.39 -26.43
C LEU A 357 53.33 -142.22 -27.31
N GLN A 358 53.98 -141.04 -27.27
CA GLN A 358 55.28 -140.83 -27.93
C GLN A 358 56.40 -141.61 -27.25
N ALA A 359 56.41 -141.67 -25.91
CA ALA A 359 57.35 -142.48 -25.14
C ALA A 359 57.17 -143.99 -25.41
N GLU A 360 55.92 -144.47 -25.54
CA GLU A 360 55.65 -145.88 -25.86
C GLU A 360 56.04 -146.24 -27.31
N ASN A 361 55.76 -145.37 -28.30
CA ASN A 361 56.30 -145.52 -29.66
C ASN A 361 57.84 -145.59 -29.67
N SER A 362 58.51 -144.76 -28.87
CA SER A 362 59.97 -144.77 -28.74
C SER A 362 60.49 -146.09 -28.17
N ARG A 363 59.75 -146.73 -27.25
CA ARG A 363 60.09 -148.06 -26.71
C ARG A 363 59.85 -149.18 -27.72
N LEU A 364 58.80 -149.08 -28.54
CA LEU A 364 58.55 -150.04 -29.64
C LEU A 364 59.67 -150.00 -30.69
N ALA A 365 60.12 -148.80 -31.10
CA ALA A 365 61.27 -148.64 -31.99
C ALA A 365 62.56 -149.27 -31.41
N GLN A 366 62.75 -149.19 -30.09
CA GLN A 366 63.89 -149.83 -29.42
C GLN A 366 63.76 -151.36 -29.32
N CYS A 367 62.53 -151.90 -29.28
CA CYS A 367 62.29 -153.34 -29.42
C CYS A 367 62.56 -153.85 -30.85
N GLU A 368 62.26 -153.08 -31.89
CA GLU A 368 62.61 -153.44 -33.27
C GLU A 368 64.13 -153.52 -33.49
N ALA A 369 64.91 -152.64 -32.84
CA ALA A 369 66.37 -152.69 -32.88
C ALA A 369 66.92 -154.01 -32.30
N ASN A 370 66.35 -154.48 -31.18
CA ASN A 370 66.76 -155.71 -30.50
C ASN A 370 66.44 -157.00 -31.29
N LEU A 371 65.62 -156.93 -32.35
CA LEU A 371 65.34 -158.07 -33.24
C LEU A 371 66.30 -158.16 -34.44
N ARG A 372 67.09 -157.11 -34.70
CA ARG A 372 68.11 -157.12 -35.76
C ARG A 372 69.38 -157.85 -35.30
N THR A 373 69.90 -157.47 -34.14
CA THR A 373 71.15 -158.02 -33.55
C THR A 373 71.16 -159.55 -33.46
N GLY A 374 70.04 -160.18 -33.06
CA GLY A 374 69.93 -161.64 -32.98
C GLY A 374 69.96 -162.40 -34.33
N ASN A 375 69.94 -161.69 -35.46
CA ASN A 375 70.21 -162.27 -36.78
C ASN A 375 71.68 -162.08 -37.20
N ASP A 376 72.32 -160.99 -36.75
CA ASP A 376 73.72 -160.67 -37.05
C ASP A 376 74.68 -161.67 -36.37
N ASP A 377 74.34 -162.15 -35.17
CA ASP A 377 75.08 -163.23 -34.46
C ASP A 377 75.24 -164.53 -35.30
N ARG A 378 74.39 -164.76 -36.31
CA ARG A 378 74.48 -165.91 -37.22
C ARG A 378 75.44 -165.69 -38.38
N VAL A 379 75.83 -164.45 -38.66
CA VAL A 379 76.86 -164.07 -39.64
C VAL A 379 78.25 -164.12 -38.99
N ALA A 380 78.37 -163.68 -37.73
CA ALA A 380 79.62 -163.67 -36.97
C ALA A 380 80.34 -165.04 -36.91
N LEU A 381 79.59 -166.16 -36.94
CA LEU A 381 80.16 -167.52 -36.94
C LEU A 381 80.81 -167.93 -38.28
N LEU A 382 80.60 -167.16 -39.36
CA LEU A 382 81.32 -167.30 -40.64
C LEU A 382 82.52 -166.33 -40.72
N GLU A 383 82.38 -165.13 -40.17
CA GLU A 383 83.44 -164.10 -40.15
C GLU A 383 84.58 -164.40 -39.16
N ALA A 384 84.35 -165.31 -38.21
CA ALA A 384 85.34 -165.92 -37.31
C ALA A 384 86.49 -166.71 -38.00
N LYS A 385 86.75 -166.45 -39.29
CA LYS A 385 87.86 -166.98 -40.09
C LYS A 385 88.68 -165.92 -40.82
N GLU A 386 88.21 -164.68 -40.96
CA GLU A 386 88.85 -163.72 -41.87
C GLU A 386 89.77 -162.72 -41.14
N GLU A 387 89.28 -161.94 -40.18
CA GLU A 387 90.09 -160.89 -39.53
C GLU A 387 90.84 -161.36 -38.26
N CYS A 388 91.46 -162.54 -38.37
CA CYS A 388 92.66 -162.88 -37.59
C CYS A 388 93.90 -162.07 -38.07
N LEU A 389 93.68 -160.90 -38.67
CA LEU A 389 94.61 -160.15 -39.52
C LEU A 389 94.62 -158.63 -39.29
N LYS A 390 93.76 -158.07 -38.44
CA LYS A 390 93.80 -156.65 -38.05
C LYS A 390 93.72 -156.44 -36.53
N ALA A 391 94.73 -156.96 -35.83
CA ALA A 391 95.00 -156.60 -34.43
C ALA A 391 95.81 -155.29 -34.33
N GLU A 392 95.44 -154.29 -35.13
CA GLU A 392 96.22 -153.07 -35.42
C GLU A 392 95.24 -151.92 -35.74
N VAL A 393 95.64 -150.67 -35.49
CA VAL A 393 94.73 -149.51 -35.29
C VAL A 393 93.85 -149.72 -34.04
N GLU A 394 94.42 -149.69 -32.84
CA GLU A 394 94.73 -148.44 -32.10
C GLU A 394 93.47 -147.59 -31.89
N CYS A 395 92.97 -147.44 -30.65
CA CYS A 395 93.42 -146.43 -29.67
C CYS A 395 93.01 -144.99 -30.07
N LEU A 396 92.55 -144.20 -29.09
CA LEU A 396 92.09 -142.80 -29.23
C LEU A 396 90.72 -142.68 -29.95
N LEU A 397 89.71 -141.92 -29.52
CA LEU A 397 89.47 -141.06 -28.35
C LEU A 397 88.05 -141.41 -27.76
N ALA A 398 87.64 -141.14 -26.51
CA ALA A 398 87.76 -139.93 -25.70
C ALA A 398 86.99 -138.71 -26.32
N GLN A 399 86.40 -137.74 -25.62
CA GLN A 399 86.16 -137.55 -24.19
C GLN A 399 85.26 -136.27 -24.02
N LEU A 400 84.36 -136.23 -23.00
CA LEU A 400 83.91 -134.99 -22.30
C LEU A 400 83.02 -133.97 -23.09
N GLU A 401 82.22 -133.05 -22.51
CA GLU A 401 81.68 -132.93 -21.14
C GLU A 401 80.35 -132.14 -21.03
N TYR A 402 79.84 -132.10 -19.80
CA TYR A 402 78.66 -131.39 -19.25
C TYR A 402 79.22 -130.31 -18.25
N PRO A 403 78.47 -129.48 -17.47
CA PRO A 403 77.16 -128.80 -17.61
C PRO A 403 77.16 -127.31 -17.10
N LYS A 404 75.96 -126.72 -16.92
CA LYS A 404 75.33 -126.34 -15.60
C LYS A 404 74.88 -124.88 -15.36
N ALA A 405 73.59 -124.74 -15.04
CA ALA A 405 73.04 -123.96 -13.92
C ALA A 405 73.52 -122.50 -13.68
N GLU A 406 73.44 -121.62 -14.70
CA GLU A 406 73.72 -120.18 -14.54
C GLU A 406 72.52 -119.25 -14.86
N VAL A 407 71.39 -119.79 -15.31
CA VAL A 407 70.21 -118.98 -15.73
C VAL A 407 69.37 -118.49 -14.53
N ASP A 408 69.22 -119.31 -13.49
CA ASP A 408 68.30 -119.01 -12.37
C ASP A 408 68.76 -117.86 -11.47
N PHE A 409 70.07 -117.56 -11.46
CA PHE A 409 70.64 -116.50 -10.62
C PHE A 409 70.22 -115.08 -11.03
N LEU A 410 69.88 -114.87 -12.31
CA LEU A 410 69.57 -113.53 -12.82
C LEU A 410 68.14 -113.07 -12.52
N LYS A 411 67.20 -113.99 -12.27
CA LYS A 411 65.78 -113.66 -12.07
C LYS A 411 65.53 -112.96 -10.73
N ALA A 412 66.19 -113.42 -9.67
CA ALA A 412 66.06 -112.88 -8.31
C ALA A 412 66.63 -111.46 -8.11
N LYS A 413 67.34 -110.90 -9.10
CA LYS A 413 67.99 -109.58 -8.98
C LYS A 413 67.08 -108.40 -9.39
N ALA A 414 66.01 -108.65 -10.14
CA ALA A 414 65.08 -107.60 -10.57
C ALA A 414 64.18 -107.12 -9.41
N GLU A 415 63.55 -108.06 -8.70
CA GLU A 415 62.53 -107.79 -7.66
C GLU A 415 63.08 -107.01 -6.45
N TYR A 416 64.39 -107.09 -6.19
CA TYR A 416 65.04 -106.39 -5.07
C TYR A 416 65.12 -104.87 -5.25
N LEU A 417 65.25 -104.37 -6.48
CA LEU A 417 65.46 -102.93 -6.75
C LEU A 417 64.15 -102.11 -6.73
N GLU A 418 63.02 -102.74 -7.07
CA GLU A 418 61.71 -102.09 -7.06
C GLU A 418 61.17 -101.89 -5.62
N ALA A 419 61.55 -102.77 -4.69
CA ALA A 419 61.18 -102.66 -3.28
C ALA A 419 61.84 -101.47 -2.56
N GLU A 420 63.14 -101.24 -2.78
CA GLU A 420 63.90 -100.22 -2.06
C GLU A 420 63.51 -98.78 -2.44
N MET A 421 63.20 -98.52 -3.72
CA MET A 421 62.72 -97.22 -4.18
C MET A 421 61.42 -96.81 -3.48
N ASN A 422 60.47 -97.74 -3.35
CA ASN A 422 59.21 -97.53 -2.66
C ASN A 422 59.38 -97.29 -1.14
N ARG A 423 60.38 -97.93 -0.53
CA ARG A 423 60.72 -97.74 0.90
C ARG A 423 61.16 -96.30 1.21
N GLN A 424 61.94 -95.68 0.32
CA GLN A 424 62.45 -94.32 0.51
C GLN A 424 61.35 -93.25 0.32
N VAL A 425 60.43 -93.45 -0.63
CA VAL A 425 59.27 -92.56 -0.83
C VAL A 425 58.32 -92.59 0.37
N ALA A 426 58.16 -93.73 1.04
CA ALA A 426 57.38 -93.83 2.27
C ALA A 426 58.04 -93.08 3.45
N GLN A 427 59.37 -93.16 3.57
CA GLN A 427 60.12 -92.54 4.65
C GLN A 427 60.00 -91.00 4.65
N HIS A 428 60.19 -90.35 3.49
CA HIS A 428 60.06 -88.88 3.41
C HIS A 428 58.62 -88.37 3.61
N ARG A 429 57.59 -89.18 3.33
CA ARG A 429 56.20 -88.80 3.67
C ARG A 429 55.96 -88.80 5.19
N ALA A 430 56.58 -89.70 5.93
CA ALA A 430 56.49 -89.73 7.39
C ALA A 430 57.21 -88.52 8.03
N GLU A 431 58.36 -88.12 7.50
CA GLU A 431 59.11 -86.94 7.96
C GLU A 431 58.31 -85.63 7.80
N ILE A 432 57.58 -85.47 6.68
CA ILE A 432 56.74 -84.29 6.40
C ILE A 432 55.55 -84.18 7.37
N GLU A 433 54.85 -85.28 7.68
CA GLU A 433 53.75 -85.25 8.67
C GLU A 433 54.27 -85.08 10.11
N CYS A 434 55.47 -85.58 10.43
CA CYS A 434 56.12 -85.33 11.71
C CYS A 434 56.42 -83.81 11.91
N LEU A 435 57.00 -83.16 10.89
CA LEU A 435 57.25 -81.71 10.92
C LEU A 435 55.97 -80.87 10.99
N LYS A 436 54.88 -81.28 10.31
CA LYS A 436 53.54 -80.69 10.50
C LYS A 436 53.06 -80.82 11.94
N ALA A 437 53.22 -81.99 12.56
CA ALA A 437 52.80 -82.21 13.94
C ALA A 437 53.59 -81.32 14.92
N ASP A 438 54.89 -81.12 14.69
CA ASP A 438 55.73 -80.22 15.49
C ASP A 438 55.35 -78.74 15.33
N ILE A 439 55.08 -78.27 14.10
CA ILE A 439 54.59 -76.90 13.85
C ILE A 439 53.26 -76.68 14.56
N ASN A 440 52.31 -77.60 14.44
CA ASN A 440 51.02 -77.52 15.13
C ASN A 440 51.18 -77.55 16.67
N ARG A 441 52.16 -78.30 17.19
CA ARG A 441 52.47 -78.33 18.64
C ARG A 441 53.04 -77.01 19.12
N HIS A 442 53.91 -76.34 18.33
CA HIS A 442 54.40 -75.00 18.66
C HIS A 442 53.33 -73.92 18.54
N VAL A 443 52.43 -74.00 17.56
CA VAL A 443 51.25 -73.09 17.48
C VAL A 443 50.35 -73.26 18.70
N ALA A 444 50.07 -74.50 19.12
CA ALA A 444 49.32 -74.76 20.36
C ALA A 444 50.07 -74.26 21.61
N GLN A 445 51.39 -74.44 21.68
CA GLN A 445 52.22 -73.98 22.80
C GLN A 445 52.29 -72.45 22.89
N LYS A 446 52.40 -71.73 21.76
CA LYS A 446 52.31 -70.26 21.75
C LYS A 446 50.90 -69.75 21.98
N GLY A 447 49.87 -70.47 21.55
CA GLY A 447 48.49 -70.22 21.96
C GLY A 447 48.30 -70.34 23.47
N ALA A 448 48.92 -71.35 24.09
CA ALA A 448 48.92 -71.54 25.54
C ALA A 448 49.73 -70.46 26.28
N GLU A 449 50.87 -70.01 25.77
CA GLU A 449 51.60 -68.85 26.33
C GLU A 449 50.77 -67.55 26.25
N VAL A 450 50.08 -67.29 25.14
CA VAL A 450 49.20 -66.10 25.01
C VAL A 450 47.97 -66.21 25.92
N ALA A 451 47.44 -67.42 26.12
CA ALA A 451 46.41 -67.67 27.13
C ALA A 451 46.94 -67.50 28.56
N SER A 452 48.16 -67.95 28.85
CA SER A 452 48.83 -67.79 30.14
C SER A 452 49.08 -66.31 30.46
N LEU A 453 49.60 -65.53 29.51
CA LEU A 453 49.81 -64.09 29.69
C LEU A 453 48.49 -63.32 29.88
N ARG A 454 47.39 -63.75 29.24
CA ARG A 454 46.04 -63.24 29.55
C ARG A 454 45.56 -63.68 30.94
N ALA A 455 45.91 -64.89 31.38
CA ALA A 455 45.60 -65.43 32.70
C ALA A 455 46.53 -64.92 33.82
N GLU A 456 47.65 -64.26 33.50
CA GLU A 456 48.54 -63.56 34.44
C GLU A 456 48.22 -62.07 34.55
N ILE A 457 47.62 -61.46 33.52
CA ILE A 457 47.15 -60.06 33.55
C ILE A 457 45.85 -59.93 34.36
N ASN A 458 44.90 -60.87 34.22
CA ASN A 458 43.59 -60.76 34.88
C ASN A 458 43.59 -60.91 36.43
N PRO A 459 44.47 -61.69 37.09
CA PRO A 459 44.51 -61.81 38.56
C PRO A 459 44.97 -60.56 39.29
N TRP A 460 45.57 -59.56 38.63
CA TRP A 460 45.87 -58.26 39.27
C TRP A 460 44.62 -57.41 39.57
N THR A 461 43.42 -57.96 39.31
CA THR A 461 42.14 -57.42 39.78
C THR A 461 41.41 -58.35 40.77
N GLY A 462 42.07 -59.40 41.29
CA GLY A 462 41.47 -60.38 42.20
C GLY A 462 42.42 -60.94 43.27
N GLU A 463 42.12 -60.61 44.53
CA GLU A 463 42.50 -61.34 45.75
C GLU A 463 43.99 -61.44 46.15
N TRP A 464 44.48 -60.39 46.83
CA TRP A 464 45.40 -60.54 47.97
C TRP A 464 44.91 -59.70 49.17
N LEU A 465 44.30 -60.33 50.18
CA LEU A 465 44.67 -60.24 51.62
C LEU A 465 43.63 -60.94 52.52
N PRO A 466 44.02 -61.90 53.38
CA PRO A 466 43.14 -62.44 54.42
C PRO A 466 43.08 -61.58 55.70
N SER A 467 41.86 -61.46 56.26
CA SER A 467 41.56 -61.49 57.71
C SER A 467 42.18 -60.47 58.70
N PRO A 468 42.14 -59.13 58.45
CA PRO A 468 41.66 -58.26 59.54
C PRO A 468 40.56 -57.24 59.15
N LEU A 469 40.32 -57.00 57.86
CA LEU A 469 39.55 -55.84 57.39
C LEU A 469 38.08 -56.10 57.01
N ALA A 470 37.52 -57.26 57.39
CA ALA A 470 36.11 -57.59 57.13
C ALA A 470 35.14 -56.51 57.64
N SER A 471 35.30 -56.08 58.90
CA SER A 471 34.50 -55.02 59.53
C SER A 471 34.60 -53.64 58.85
N PHE A 472 35.60 -53.40 58.00
CA PHE A 472 35.77 -52.14 57.27
C PHE A 472 35.09 -52.21 55.88
N ARG A 473 35.10 -53.41 55.26
CA ARG A 473 34.39 -53.70 54.01
C ARG A 473 32.88 -53.52 54.15
N ASP A 474 32.32 -54.02 55.25
CA ASP A 474 30.87 -54.01 55.48
C ASP A 474 30.30 -52.61 55.75
N PHE A 475 31.13 -51.64 56.15
CA PHE A 475 30.72 -50.24 56.34
C PHE A 475 30.81 -49.42 55.05
N ILE A 476 31.89 -49.58 54.27
CA ILE A 476 32.11 -48.78 53.05
C ILE A 476 31.33 -49.30 51.84
N VAL A 477 31.15 -50.63 51.68
CA VAL A 477 30.45 -51.18 50.49
C VAL A 477 29.00 -50.70 50.36
N PRO A 478 28.18 -50.60 51.42
CA PRO A 478 26.84 -50.01 51.33
C PRO A 478 26.88 -48.53 50.91
N SER A 479 27.69 -47.71 51.58
CA SER A 479 27.77 -46.27 51.30
C SER A 479 28.33 -45.98 49.90
N TYR A 480 29.28 -46.78 49.41
CA TYR A 480 29.79 -46.68 48.05
C TYR A 480 28.74 -47.09 47.00
N ARG A 481 27.91 -48.10 47.27
CA ARG A 481 26.76 -48.45 46.40
C ARG A 481 25.69 -47.37 46.40
N GLU A 482 25.38 -46.79 47.55
CA GLU A 482 24.43 -45.69 47.69
C GLU A 482 24.90 -44.44 46.94
N LEU A 483 26.20 -44.11 47.04
CA LEU A 483 26.84 -43.09 46.19
C LEU A 483 26.78 -43.44 44.70
N GLN A 484 27.06 -44.68 44.29
CA GLN A 484 26.92 -45.09 42.88
C GLN A 484 25.49 -44.94 42.35
N VAL A 485 24.48 -45.30 43.14
CA VAL A 485 23.06 -45.10 42.79
C VAL A 485 22.73 -43.61 42.73
N ARG A 486 23.24 -42.79 43.66
CA ARG A 486 23.03 -41.33 43.66
C ARG A 486 23.70 -40.66 42.46
N THR A 487 24.93 -41.02 42.12
CA THR A 487 25.64 -40.52 40.94
C THR A 487 24.96 -40.95 39.65
N LYS A 488 24.43 -42.19 39.58
CA LYS A 488 23.64 -42.61 38.43
C LYS A 488 22.36 -41.77 38.30
N TYR A 489 21.58 -41.66 39.38
CA TYR A 489 20.35 -40.86 39.39
C TYR A 489 20.62 -39.40 38.97
N LEU A 490 21.66 -38.77 39.50
CA LEU A 490 22.05 -37.42 39.12
C LEU A 490 22.55 -37.32 37.67
N ASN A 491 23.17 -38.36 37.10
CA ASN A 491 23.52 -38.38 35.68
C ASN A 491 22.29 -38.56 34.78
N ASP A 492 21.36 -39.45 35.17
CA ASP A 492 20.10 -39.67 34.46
C ASP A 492 19.22 -38.38 34.50
N GLU A 493 19.21 -37.67 35.63
CA GLU A 493 18.52 -36.38 35.84
C GLU A 493 19.20 -35.23 35.07
N ASN A 494 20.53 -35.11 35.08
CA ASN A 494 21.26 -34.14 34.24
C ASN A 494 21.06 -34.44 32.74
N HIS A 495 20.99 -35.72 32.34
CA HIS A 495 20.70 -36.08 30.95
C HIS A 495 19.28 -35.65 30.55
N ASN A 496 18.28 -35.89 31.40
CA ASN A 496 16.91 -35.44 31.16
C ASN A 496 16.83 -33.90 31.06
N LEU A 497 17.42 -33.16 32.00
CA LEU A 497 17.49 -31.69 31.97
C LEU A 497 18.22 -31.16 30.72
N SER A 498 19.25 -31.87 30.24
CA SER A 498 19.93 -31.52 28.99
C SER A 498 19.04 -31.76 27.76
N CYS A 499 18.24 -32.83 27.75
CA CYS A 499 17.26 -33.10 26.69
C CYS A 499 16.12 -32.08 26.70
N GLU A 500 15.62 -31.69 27.88
CA GLU A 500 14.63 -30.62 28.03
C GLU A 500 15.21 -29.26 27.55
N LEU A 501 16.46 -28.96 27.85
CA LEU A 501 17.14 -27.75 27.38
C LEU A 501 17.29 -27.72 25.85
N GLU A 502 17.67 -28.82 25.19
CA GLU A 502 17.72 -28.87 23.73
C GLU A 502 16.32 -28.85 23.08
N ALA A 503 15.30 -29.40 23.73
CA ALA A 503 13.91 -29.29 23.27
C ALA A 503 13.42 -27.83 23.33
N VAL A 504 13.67 -27.13 24.44
CA VAL A 504 13.33 -25.70 24.59
C VAL A 504 14.12 -24.83 23.61
N LYS A 505 15.43 -25.11 23.39
CA LYS A 505 16.22 -24.43 22.34
C LYS A 505 15.62 -24.64 20.95
N SER A 506 15.21 -25.87 20.62
CA SER A 506 14.62 -26.20 19.32
C SER A 506 13.29 -25.47 19.10
N GLN A 507 12.42 -25.44 20.12
CA GLN A 507 11.18 -24.66 20.10
C GLN A 507 11.45 -23.15 19.97
N LEU A 508 12.47 -22.62 20.64
CA LEU A 508 12.83 -21.20 20.56
C LEU A 508 13.48 -20.83 19.21
N SER A 509 14.23 -21.74 18.57
CA SER A 509 14.62 -21.56 17.16
C SER A 509 13.44 -21.63 16.22
N GLU A 510 12.50 -22.58 16.39
CA GLU A 510 11.29 -22.63 15.56
C GLU A 510 10.44 -21.36 15.68
N VAL A 511 10.29 -20.79 16.89
CA VAL A 511 9.57 -19.52 17.09
C VAL A 511 10.32 -18.37 16.43
N ARG A 512 11.62 -18.21 16.69
CA ARG A 512 12.40 -17.10 16.10
C ARG A 512 12.51 -17.20 14.57
N ASP A 513 12.58 -18.42 14.04
CA ASP A 513 12.65 -18.63 12.61
C ASP A 513 11.27 -18.34 11.96
N ARG A 514 10.14 -18.70 12.60
CA ARG A 514 8.78 -18.27 12.21
C ARG A 514 8.62 -16.74 12.26
N GLU A 515 9.02 -16.09 13.35
CA GLU A 515 8.99 -14.63 13.48
C GLU A 515 9.81 -13.97 12.35
N SER A 516 11.00 -14.51 12.05
CA SER A 516 11.83 -14.02 10.94
C SER A 516 11.23 -14.31 9.56
N GLU A 517 10.39 -15.33 9.42
CA GLU A 517 9.70 -15.68 8.17
C GLU A 517 8.44 -14.83 7.97
N GLU A 518 7.70 -14.50 9.03
CA GLU A 518 6.62 -13.51 9.01
C GLU A 518 7.16 -12.09 8.69
N GLU A 519 8.27 -11.67 9.30
CA GLU A 519 8.96 -10.42 8.94
C GLU A 519 9.45 -10.42 7.48
N ARG A 520 9.99 -11.54 6.98
CA ARG A 520 10.42 -11.66 5.57
C ARG A 520 9.26 -11.69 4.59
N VAL A 521 8.11 -12.25 4.96
CA VAL A 521 6.89 -12.23 4.15
C VAL A 521 6.33 -10.82 4.06
N PHE A 522 6.42 -10.03 5.14
CA PHE A 522 6.00 -8.62 5.12
C PHE A 522 7.00 -7.71 4.37
N VAL A 523 8.30 -7.99 4.47
CA VAL A 523 9.40 -7.22 3.83
C VAL A 523 10.03 -8.01 2.66
N ALA A 524 9.18 -8.61 1.83
CA ALA A 524 9.58 -9.32 0.62
C ALA A 524 9.99 -8.34 -0.48
N ASN A 525 11.23 -7.85 -0.41
CA ASN A 525 11.83 -6.85 -1.32
C ASN A 525 12.11 -7.34 -2.76
N THR A 526 11.33 -8.30 -3.26
CA THR A 526 11.44 -8.85 -4.61
C THR A 526 10.16 -8.59 -5.39
N ASP A 527 10.21 -7.61 -6.28
CA ASP A 527 9.13 -7.34 -7.23
C ASP A 527 8.86 -8.58 -8.10
N ALA A 528 7.59 -8.88 -8.37
CA ALA A 528 7.19 -10.02 -9.19
C ALA A 528 7.43 -9.80 -10.70
N ILE A 529 7.75 -8.57 -11.11
CA ILE A 529 8.10 -8.15 -12.47
C ILE A 529 9.22 -7.09 -12.43
N SER A 530 9.97 -6.93 -13.52
CA SER A 530 10.99 -5.88 -13.59
C SER A 530 10.40 -4.51 -13.98
N THR A 531 11.07 -3.42 -13.58
CA THR A 531 10.74 -2.06 -14.05
C THR A 531 10.79 -1.96 -15.58
N ALA A 532 11.66 -2.74 -16.24
CA ALA A 532 11.75 -2.81 -17.69
C ALA A 532 10.51 -3.46 -18.33
N ASP A 533 9.89 -4.44 -17.66
CA ASP A 533 8.60 -5.02 -18.09
C ASP A 533 7.45 -4.02 -17.94
N VAL A 534 7.49 -3.14 -16.92
CA VAL A 534 6.50 -2.06 -16.78
C VAL A 534 6.68 -1.01 -17.87
N ILE A 535 7.92 -0.60 -18.19
CA ILE A 535 8.21 0.29 -19.31
C ILE A 535 7.70 -0.31 -20.62
N ARG A 536 7.93 -1.60 -20.85
CA ARG A 536 7.39 -2.33 -22.01
C ARG A 536 5.86 -2.32 -22.04
N GLN A 537 5.17 -2.59 -20.93
CA GLN A 537 3.71 -2.53 -20.84
C GLN A 537 3.14 -1.11 -21.07
N VAL A 538 3.86 -0.05 -20.66
CA VAL A 538 3.52 1.35 -21.01
C VAL A 538 3.65 1.57 -22.52
N THR A 539 4.73 1.07 -23.15
CA THR A 539 4.93 1.17 -24.60
C THR A 539 3.87 0.39 -25.39
N ASP A 540 3.54 -0.82 -24.97
CA ASP A 540 2.52 -1.67 -25.59
C ASP A 540 1.13 -1.01 -25.48
N LEU A 541 0.78 -0.48 -24.31
CA LEU A 541 -0.47 0.29 -24.12
C LEU A 541 -0.50 1.56 -24.97
N ASN A 542 0.61 2.31 -25.07
CA ASN A 542 0.69 3.49 -25.95
C ASN A 542 0.53 3.12 -27.43
N CYS A 543 0.92 1.92 -27.85
CA CYS A 543 0.65 1.42 -29.19
C CYS A 543 -0.85 1.10 -29.39
N GLU A 544 -1.49 0.36 -28.47
CA GLU A 544 -2.93 0.08 -28.52
C GLU A 544 -3.78 1.37 -28.47
N ILE A 545 -3.41 2.37 -27.65
CA ILE A 545 -4.07 3.69 -27.60
C ILE A 545 -4.04 4.36 -28.99
N ARG A 546 -2.87 4.38 -29.65
CA ARG A 546 -2.68 4.98 -30.98
C ARG A 546 -3.42 4.21 -32.08
N GLU A 547 -3.38 2.87 -32.05
CA GLU A 547 -4.14 2.04 -33.00
C GLU A 547 -5.65 2.21 -32.82
N MET A 548 -6.12 2.29 -31.57
CA MET A 548 -7.52 2.52 -31.23
C MET A 548 -8.00 3.88 -31.73
N ALA A 549 -7.26 4.98 -31.46
CA ALA A 549 -7.56 6.31 -31.99
C ALA A 549 -7.60 6.33 -33.54
N THR A 550 -6.59 5.72 -34.17
CA THR A 550 -6.49 5.57 -35.62
C THR A 550 -7.67 4.78 -36.21
N HIS A 551 -8.23 3.83 -35.45
CA HIS A 551 -9.40 3.05 -35.83
C HIS A 551 -10.69 3.84 -35.65
N PHE A 552 -10.90 4.47 -34.48
CA PHE A 552 -12.03 5.37 -34.19
C PHE A 552 -12.23 6.40 -35.29
N ARG A 553 -11.17 7.12 -35.66
CA ARG A 553 -11.22 8.15 -36.72
C ARG A 553 -11.83 7.62 -38.01
N LYS A 554 -11.49 6.40 -38.43
CA LYS A 554 -11.97 5.79 -39.69
C LYS A 554 -13.48 5.50 -39.68
N LEU A 555 -14.13 5.57 -38.52
CA LEU A 555 -15.58 5.37 -38.32
C LEU A 555 -16.34 6.69 -38.11
N LEU A 556 -15.64 7.83 -37.99
CA LEU A 556 -16.24 9.14 -37.77
C LEU A 556 -16.90 9.69 -39.04
N GLN A 557 -18.08 10.27 -38.87
CA GLN A 557 -18.82 11.02 -39.89
C GLN A 557 -19.33 12.32 -39.27
N ASN A 558 -19.39 13.44 -40.02
CA ASN A 558 -20.00 14.67 -39.48
C ASN A 558 -21.53 14.50 -39.34
N VAL A 559 -22.09 15.03 -38.26
CA VAL A 559 -23.54 14.97 -37.98
C VAL A 559 -24.33 15.71 -39.06
N LYS A 560 -25.21 15.00 -39.78
CA LYS A 560 -26.00 15.51 -40.93
C LYS A 560 -27.32 16.21 -40.55
N ILE A 561 -27.48 16.63 -39.30
CA ILE A 561 -28.75 17.15 -38.77
C ILE A 561 -28.96 18.63 -39.16
N PRO A 562 -30.16 19.05 -39.61
CA PRO A 562 -30.45 20.45 -39.91
C PRO A 562 -30.49 21.33 -38.65
N VAL A 563 -30.07 22.58 -38.81
CA VAL A 563 -30.00 23.68 -37.82
C VAL A 563 -31.02 23.61 -36.66
N THR A 564 -30.52 23.33 -35.46
CA THR A 564 -31.01 23.92 -34.21
C THR A 564 -29.85 24.65 -33.52
N THR A 565 -30.09 25.90 -33.11
CA THR A 565 -29.07 26.78 -32.52
C THR A 565 -28.97 26.59 -31.01
N GLN A 566 -28.71 25.36 -30.58
CA GLN A 566 -28.41 25.04 -29.19
C GLN A 566 -26.90 24.77 -29.03
N GLU A 567 -26.33 25.39 -28.01
CA GLU A 567 -25.01 25.05 -27.48
C GLU A 567 -25.05 23.63 -26.89
N PRO A 568 -23.92 22.90 -26.83
CA PRO A 568 -23.87 21.62 -26.13
C PRO A 568 -24.33 21.80 -24.68
N ALA A 569 -25.19 20.90 -24.19
CA ALA A 569 -25.74 21.00 -22.84
C ALA A 569 -24.60 20.98 -21.81
N THR A 570 -24.73 21.74 -20.71
CA THR A 570 -23.64 21.96 -19.75
C THR A 570 -23.00 20.66 -19.24
N GLY A 571 -23.81 19.61 -19.01
CA GLY A 571 -23.32 18.28 -18.65
C GLY A 571 -22.39 17.66 -19.70
N THR A 572 -22.71 17.72 -20.99
CA THR A 572 -21.82 17.19 -22.06
C THR A 572 -20.49 17.95 -22.16
N LEU A 573 -20.46 19.23 -21.77
CA LEU A 573 -19.23 20.02 -21.67
C LEU A 573 -18.40 19.66 -20.42
N GLU A 574 -19.06 19.24 -19.33
CA GLU A 574 -18.39 18.75 -18.12
C GLU A 574 -17.86 17.32 -18.30
N ASP A 575 -18.65 16.41 -18.87
CA ASP A 575 -18.28 15.02 -19.19
C ASP A 575 -17.18 14.96 -20.26
N GLY A 576 -17.32 15.69 -21.37
CA GLY A 576 -16.26 15.87 -22.35
C GLY A 576 -15.03 16.58 -21.75
N GLY A 577 -15.24 17.44 -20.75
CA GLY A 577 -14.19 18.09 -19.95
C GLY A 577 -13.40 17.12 -19.06
N TRP A 578 -13.98 15.97 -18.70
CA TRP A 578 -13.30 14.91 -17.95
C TRP A 578 -12.33 14.11 -18.83
N MET A 579 -12.75 13.66 -20.02
CA MET A 579 -11.89 12.88 -20.94
C MET A 579 -10.91 13.72 -21.79
N LEU A 580 -11.20 14.98 -22.14
CA LEU A 580 -10.23 15.83 -22.88
C LEU A 580 -9.51 16.88 -22.02
N GLY A 581 -10.12 17.29 -20.91
CA GLY A 581 -9.67 18.47 -20.17
C GLY A 581 -10.28 19.76 -20.73
N LYS A 582 -10.65 20.67 -19.82
CA LYS A 582 -11.40 21.90 -20.11
C LYS A 582 -10.87 22.73 -21.31
N PRO A 583 -9.55 22.96 -21.50
CA PRO A 583 -9.06 23.77 -22.62
C PRO A 583 -9.40 23.18 -23.99
N LEU A 584 -9.19 21.86 -24.19
CA LEU A 584 -9.48 21.17 -25.43
C LEU A 584 -10.98 21.09 -25.71
N THR A 585 -11.79 20.83 -24.67
CA THR A 585 -13.25 20.78 -24.79
C THR A 585 -13.83 22.14 -25.20
N SER A 586 -13.34 23.24 -24.61
CA SER A 586 -13.70 24.62 -25.01
C SER A 586 -13.20 24.99 -26.41
N PHE A 587 -11.99 24.55 -26.80
CA PHE A 587 -11.47 24.74 -28.16
C PHE A 587 -12.34 24.01 -29.20
N LEU A 588 -12.82 22.80 -28.89
CA LEU A 588 -13.66 22.01 -29.78
C LEU A 588 -15.06 22.59 -29.95
N SER A 589 -15.74 22.97 -28.86
CA SER A 589 -17.07 23.60 -28.97
C SER A 589 -17.02 24.92 -29.76
N ALA A 590 -15.97 25.72 -29.59
CA ALA A 590 -15.74 26.92 -30.39
C ALA A 590 -15.47 26.59 -31.88
N ASN A 591 -14.60 25.61 -32.18
CA ASN A 591 -14.33 25.21 -33.56
C ASN A 591 -15.52 24.55 -34.25
N LEU A 592 -16.39 23.85 -33.52
CA LEU A 592 -17.65 23.29 -34.01
C LEU A 592 -18.56 24.39 -34.55
N LEU A 593 -18.66 25.55 -33.87
CA LEU A 593 -19.45 26.69 -34.36
C LEU A 593 -18.87 27.26 -35.66
N VAL A 594 -17.54 27.41 -35.74
CA VAL A 594 -16.83 27.88 -36.94
C VAL A 594 -16.98 26.90 -38.12
N ARG A 595 -16.84 25.59 -37.88
CA ARG A 595 -17.02 24.54 -38.90
C ARG A 595 -18.46 24.44 -39.40
N ARG A 596 -19.45 24.59 -38.52
CA ARG A 596 -20.87 24.67 -38.90
C ARG A 596 -21.14 25.88 -39.81
N ALA A 597 -20.50 27.02 -39.57
CA ALA A 597 -20.60 28.19 -40.46
C ALA A 597 -19.86 28.01 -41.80
N ALA A 598 -18.79 27.22 -41.84
CA ALA A 598 -18.01 26.94 -43.05
C ALA A 598 -18.55 25.80 -43.94
N GLY A 599 -19.51 25.00 -43.46
CA GLY A 599 -20.14 23.93 -44.24
C GLY A 599 -19.27 22.68 -44.47
N CYS A 600 -18.24 22.45 -43.66
CA CYS A 600 -17.29 21.35 -43.84
C CYS A 600 -17.95 19.97 -43.66
N THR A 601 -17.86 19.10 -44.67
CA THR A 601 -18.54 17.78 -44.70
C THR A 601 -17.84 16.65 -43.94
N GLU A 602 -16.55 16.78 -43.62
CA GLU A 602 -15.76 15.72 -42.96
C GLU A 602 -14.99 16.24 -41.73
N PRO A 603 -14.63 15.36 -40.77
CA PRO A 603 -13.63 15.67 -39.75
C PRO A 603 -12.27 15.98 -40.38
N ASP A 604 -11.45 16.80 -39.74
CA ASP A 604 -10.02 16.80 -40.10
C ASP A 604 -9.38 15.53 -39.52
N PRO A 605 -8.77 14.67 -40.37
CA PRO A 605 -8.28 13.38 -39.93
C PRO A 605 -7.06 13.47 -39.00
N LEU A 606 -6.30 14.57 -39.00
CA LEU A 606 -5.15 14.76 -38.11
C LEU A 606 -5.61 15.28 -36.74
N LEU A 607 -6.52 16.25 -36.76
CA LEU A 607 -7.17 16.78 -35.56
C LEU A 607 -7.95 15.69 -34.81
N ALA A 608 -8.69 14.84 -35.54
CA ALA A 608 -9.44 13.74 -34.98
C ALA A 608 -8.55 12.66 -34.33
N ASP A 609 -7.47 12.22 -34.99
CA ASP A 609 -6.52 11.26 -34.41
C ASP A 609 -5.98 11.79 -33.07
N VAL A 610 -5.50 13.04 -33.03
CA VAL A 610 -4.90 13.65 -31.82
C VAL A 610 -5.91 13.75 -30.68
N ILE A 611 -7.14 14.21 -30.95
CA ILE A 611 -8.19 14.36 -29.93
C ILE A 611 -8.56 12.99 -29.35
N LEU A 612 -8.80 11.99 -30.20
CA LEU A 612 -9.10 10.63 -29.77
C LEU A 612 -7.93 10.03 -28.97
N GLN A 613 -6.69 10.25 -29.42
CA GLN A 613 -5.50 9.73 -28.75
C GLN A 613 -5.29 10.39 -27.37
N ILE A 614 -5.50 11.69 -27.23
CA ILE A 614 -5.48 12.39 -25.92
C ILE A 614 -6.61 11.90 -25.01
N ALA A 615 -7.82 11.75 -25.55
CA ALA A 615 -8.99 11.30 -24.78
C ALA A 615 -8.79 9.90 -24.19
N ILE A 616 -8.36 8.95 -25.02
CA ILE A 616 -8.09 7.58 -24.61
C ILE A 616 -6.90 7.54 -23.64
N THR A 617 -5.83 8.32 -23.89
CA THR A 617 -4.69 8.47 -22.96
C THR A 617 -5.16 8.94 -21.57
N ARG A 618 -5.98 9.99 -21.50
CA ARG A 618 -6.47 10.55 -20.23
C ARG A 618 -7.39 9.57 -19.49
N TRP A 619 -8.23 8.82 -20.21
CA TRP A 619 -9.04 7.74 -19.64
C TRP A 619 -8.17 6.60 -19.10
N CYS A 620 -7.21 6.07 -19.88
CA CYS A 620 -6.28 5.03 -19.44
C CYS A 620 -5.50 5.46 -18.19
N ARG A 621 -5.01 6.72 -18.15
CA ARG A 621 -4.41 7.32 -16.95
C ARG A 621 -5.35 7.22 -15.75
N PHE A 622 -6.60 7.68 -15.87
CA PHE A 622 -7.56 7.66 -14.77
C PHE A 622 -7.79 6.23 -14.28
N MET A 623 -8.01 5.27 -15.19
CA MET A 623 -8.28 3.88 -14.85
C MET A 623 -7.11 3.17 -14.16
N ILE A 624 -5.86 3.54 -14.44
CA ILE A 624 -4.67 3.02 -13.74
C ILE A 624 -4.43 3.77 -12.41
N SER A 625 -4.77 5.06 -12.35
CA SER A 625 -4.50 5.93 -11.20
C SER A 625 -5.53 5.78 -10.07
N SER A 626 -6.80 5.54 -10.39
CA SER A 626 -7.91 5.51 -9.43
C SER A 626 -8.03 4.16 -8.73
N TRP A 627 -8.07 4.18 -7.38
CA TRP A 627 -8.22 2.98 -6.54
C TRP A 627 -9.51 2.21 -6.87
N ILE A 628 -10.65 2.90 -6.89
CA ILE A 628 -11.95 2.36 -7.31
C ILE A 628 -12.55 3.31 -8.37
N PRO A 629 -12.40 3.07 -9.69
CA PRO A 629 -12.88 3.98 -10.72
C PRO A 629 -14.38 4.32 -10.61
N SER A 630 -15.17 3.38 -10.09
CA SER A 630 -16.63 3.42 -9.97
C SER A 630 -17.16 4.18 -8.75
N ASP A 631 -16.31 4.64 -7.83
CA ASP A 631 -16.72 5.39 -6.63
C ASP A 631 -15.75 6.53 -6.30
N HIS A 632 -16.13 7.75 -6.69
CA HIS A 632 -15.34 8.95 -6.45
C HIS A 632 -15.16 9.30 -4.96
N SER A 633 -16.08 8.89 -4.07
CA SER A 633 -15.99 9.20 -2.64
C SER A 633 -14.87 8.41 -1.97
N VAL A 634 -14.70 7.13 -2.34
CA VAL A 634 -13.62 6.28 -1.83
C VAL A 634 -12.28 6.61 -2.50
N VAL A 635 -12.28 7.05 -3.76
CA VAL A 635 -11.05 7.40 -4.49
C VAL A 635 -10.22 8.49 -3.79
N ASP A 636 -10.84 9.58 -3.33
CA ASP A 636 -10.10 10.67 -2.69
C ASP A 636 -9.72 10.37 -1.23
N PHE A 637 -10.54 9.58 -0.52
CA PHE A 637 -10.13 9.00 0.77
C PHE A 637 -8.89 8.10 0.62
N MET A 638 -8.89 7.16 -0.32
CA MET A 638 -7.77 6.23 -0.53
C MET A 638 -6.50 6.93 -1.00
N LYS A 639 -6.59 7.94 -1.88
CA LYS A 639 -5.46 8.82 -2.22
C LYS A 639 -4.87 9.49 -0.98
N THR A 640 -5.72 10.02 -0.10
CA THR A 640 -5.31 10.75 1.10
C THR A 640 -4.67 9.82 2.13
N LEU A 641 -5.31 8.69 2.43
CA LEU A 641 -4.81 7.66 3.34
C LEU A 641 -3.43 7.14 2.89
N TYR A 642 -3.30 6.76 1.62
CA TYR A 642 -2.04 6.27 1.07
C TYR A 642 -0.94 7.35 1.04
N SER A 643 -1.31 8.61 0.74
CA SER A 643 -0.36 9.73 0.81
C SER A 643 0.09 10.02 2.24
N GLY A 644 -0.72 9.71 3.25
CA GLY A 644 -0.33 9.74 4.66
C GLY A 644 0.63 8.63 5.01
N ILE A 645 0.33 7.38 4.63
CA ILE A 645 1.23 6.22 4.84
C ILE A 645 2.61 6.50 4.23
N ARG A 646 2.66 6.97 2.98
CA ARG A 646 3.92 7.30 2.29
C ARG A 646 4.67 8.53 2.84
N GLN A 647 4.13 9.25 3.82
CA GLN A 647 4.86 10.33 4.52
C GLN A 647 5.61 9.84 5.77
N PHE A 648 5.26 8.67 6.30
CA PHE A 648 5.80 8.17 7.57
C PHE A 648 6.46 6.78 7.46
N GLU A 649 6.08 5.97 6.47
CA GLU A 649 6.57 4.59 6.30
C GLU A 649 7.66 4.47 5.21
N VAL A 650 8.47 3.42 5.32
CA VAL A 650 9.53 3.09 4.36
C VAL A 650 8.92 2.62 3.01
N PRO A 651 9.47 3.00 1.84
CA PRO A 651 8.87 2.66 0.54
C PRO A 651 8.48 1.19 0.31
N ALA A 652 9.24 0.23 0.86
CA ALA A 652 8.88 -1.20 0.80
C ALA A 652 7.58 -1.53 1.57
N ILE A 653 7.37 -0.90 2.73
CA ILE A 653 6.13 -1.01 3.52
C ILE A 653 4.98 -0.34 2.78
N CYS A 654 5.21 0.83 2.17
CA CYS A 654 4.24 1.52 1.33
C CYS A 654 3.79 0.67 0.13
N GLY A 655 4.75 0.06 -0.58
CA GLY A 655 4.50 -0.83 -1.71
C GLY A 655 3.80 -2.13 -1.31
N CYS A 656 4.18 -2.72 -0.18
CA CYS A 656 3.51 -3.90 0.38
C CYS A 656 2.06 -3.59 0.80
N TRP A 657 1.83 -2.48 1.52
CA TRP A 657 0.48 -2.01 1.88
C TRP A 657 -0.37 -1.74 0.64
N ARG A 658 0.20 -1.08 -0.36
CA ARG A 658 -0.44 -0.86 -1.66
C ARG A 658 -0.85 -2.19 -2.29
N SER A 659 0.09 -3.12 -2.47
CA SER A 659 -0.14 -4.42 -3.11
C SER A 659 -1.25 -5.21 -2.40
N ILE A 660 -1.17 -5.38 -1.08
CA ILE A 660 -2.18 -6.11 -0.29
C ILE A 660 -3.55 -5.43 -0.40
N THR A 661 -3.61 -4.11 -0.27
CA THR A 661 -4.87 -3.36 -0.31
C THR A 661 -5.54 -3.45 -1.69
N TRP A 662 -4.75 -3.33 -2.76
CA TRP A 662 -5.21 -3.48 -4.14
C TRP A 662 -5.75 -4.90 -4.43
N ALA A 663 -4.97 -5.92 -4.05
CA ALA A 663 -5.34 -7.32 -4.26
C ALA A 663 -6.64 -7.73 -3.55
N GLN A 664 -7.06 -7.02 -2.49
CA GLN A 664 -8.35 -7.25 -1.84
C GLN A 664 -9.49 -6.44 -2.48
N LEU A 665 -9.25 -5.18 -2.87
CA LEU A 665 -10.25 -4.34 -3.53
C LEU A 665 -10.68 -4.88 -4.90
N TRP A 666 -9.80 -5.56 -5.63
CA TRP A 666 -10.04 -5.94 -7.04
C TRP A 666 -10.56 -7.38 -7.26
N ARG A 667 -10.71 -8.20 -6.20
CA ARG A 667 -11.14 -9.61 -6.30
C ARG A 667 -12.61 -9.83 -6.70
N SER A 668 -13.40 -8.79 -6.86
CA SER A 668 -14.83 -8.85 -7.22
C SER A 668 -15.07 -8.54 -8.71
N SER A 669 -14.55 -9.38 -9.61
CA SER A 669 -14.54 -9.11 -11.05
C SER A 669 -15.93 -9.24 -11.71
N SER A 670 -16.65 -8.12 -11.83
CA SER A 670 -17.81 -7.95 -12.71
C SER A 670 -17.82 -6.56 -13.38
N ASP A 671 -16.63 -6.01 -13.66
CA ASP A 671 -16.47 -4.58 -13.93
C ASP A 671 -16.35 -4.21 -15.42
N ASP A 672 -16.07 -5.15 -16.31
CA ASP A 672 -15.78 -4.89 -17.72
C ASP A 672 -16.94 -4.20 -18.47
N LEU A 673 -18.18 -4.50 -18.10
CA LEU A 673 -19.37 -3.82 -18.62
C LEU A 673 -19.43 -2.35 -18.17
N ARG A 674 -19.04 -2.05 -16.92
CA ARG A 674 -19.01 -0.67 -16.38
C ARG A 674 -17.88 0.15 -17.01
N TRP A 675 -16.75 -0.50 -17.31
CA TRP A 675 -15.64 0.11 -18.03
C TRP A 675 -16.04 0.45 -19.47
N LEU A 676 -16.75 -0.46 -20.14
CA LEU A 676 -17.29 -0.24 -21.49
C LEU A 676 -18.30 0.91 -21.51
N GLU A 677 -19.29 0.90 -20.62
CA GLU A 677 -20.35 1.91 -20.52
C GLU A 677 -19.77 3.31 -20.26
N GLY A 678 -18.93 3.47 -19.22
CA GLY A 678 -18.34 4.77 -18.89
C GLY A 678 -17.36 5.30 -19.93
N PHE A 679 -16.62 4.42 -20.62
CA PHE A 679 -15.75 4.82 -21.74
C PHE A 679 -16.56 5.28 -22.96
N MET A 680 -17.63 4.56 -23.31
CA MET A 680 -18.52 4.93 -24.41
C MET A 680 -19.28 6.23 -24.12
N GLN A 681 -19.80 6.44 -22.90
CA GLN A 681 -20.45 7.69 -22.49
C GLN A 681 -19.52 8.90 -22.62
N GLY A 682 -18.27 8.78 -22.13
CA GLY A 682 -17.29 9.86 -22.22
C GLY A 682 -16.85 10.16 -23.65
N LEU A 683 -16.84 9.15 -24.53
CA LEU A 683 -16.62 9.34 -25.97
C LEU A 683 -17.81 9.96 -26.68
N ASP A 684 -19.04 9.51 -26.43
CA ASP A 684 -20.26 10.12 -27.00
C ASP A 684 -20.30 11.63 -26.65
N SER A 685 -19.92 11.98 -25.43
CA SER A 685 -19.76 13.39 -24.98
C SER A 685 -18.72 14.18 -25.79
N ILE A 686 -17.61 13.55 -26.17
CA ILE A 686 -16.59 14.16 -27.06
C ILE A 686 -17.12 14.30 -28.50
N LEU A 687 -17.84 13.28 -29.00
CA LEU A 687 -18.42 13.28 -30.34
C LEU A 687 -19.46 14.42 -30.47
N ASP A 688 -20.33 14.60 -29.48
CA ASP A 688 -21.29 15.71 -29.42
C ASP A 688 -20.60 17.09 -29.40
N VAL A 689 -19.56 17.26 -28.56
CA VAL A 689 -18.78 18.51 -28.47
C VAL A 689 -17.98 18.80 -29.75
N ALA A 690 -17.57 17.78 -30.50
CA ALA A 690 -16.85 17.91 -31.77
C ALA A 690 -17.78 17.97 -33.01
N GLY A 691 -19.05 17.56 -32.89
CA GLY A 691 -20.01 17.51 -33.99
C GLY A 691 -19.88 16.27 -34.89
N TRP A 692 -19.32 15.19 -34.35
CA TRP A 692 -19.07 13.92 -35.03
C TRP A 692 -20.08 12.85 -34.61
N SER A 693 -20.20 11.79 -35.41
CA SER A 693 -21.02 10.62 -35.11
C SER A 693 -20.38 9.35 -35.66
N ILE A 694 -20.80 8.21 -35.11
CA ILE A 694 -20.40 6.86 -35.54
C ILE A 694 -21.68 6.10 -35.90
N GLN A 695 -21.65 5.26 -36.93
CA GLN A 695 -22.79 4.42 -37.30
C GLN A 695 -22.98 3.27 -36.28
N GLU A 696 -24.21 2.89 -35.98
CA GLU A 696 -24.54 1.82 -35.03
C GLU A 696 -23.93 0.45 -35.40
N SER A 697 -23.70 0.19 -36.70
CA SER A 697 -22.95 -0.98 -37.20
C SER A 697 -21.47 -0.98 -36.82
N ASP A 698 -20.92 0.21 -36.61
CA ASP A 698 -19.48 0.45 -36.48
C ASP A 698 -19.13 0.63 -35.00
N ARG A 699 -20.05 1.22 -34.21
CA ARG A 699 -20.04 1.24 -32.74
C ARG A 699 -19.91 -0.17 -32.15
N ARG A 700 -20.58 -1.16 -32.72
CA ARG A 700 -20.47 -2.58 -32.31
C ARG A 700 -19.14 -3.24 -32.70
N GLN A 701 -18.55 -2.87 -33.83
CA GLN A 701 -17.22 -3.37 -34.24
C GLN A 701 -16.11 -2.81 -33.34
N LEU A 702 -16.28 -1.56 -32.92
CA LEU A 702 -15.46 -0.88 -31.94
C LEU A 702 -15.57 -1.52 -30.55
N GLU A 703 -16.79 -1.75 -30.04
CA GLU A 703 -17.05 -2.44 -28.77
C GLU A 703 -16.34 -3.81 -28.69
N MET A 704 -16.28 -4.56 -29.80
CA MET A 704 -15.52 -5.83 -29.87
C MET A 704 -13.98 -5.69 -29.80
N ARG A 705 -13.42 -4.48 -29.99
CA ARG A 705 -11.97 -4.24 -29.91
C ARG A 705 -11.52 -3.65 -28.57
N LEU A 706 -12.39 -2.91 -27.87
CA LEU A 706 -12.06 -2.29 -26.58
C LEU A 706 -11.56 -3.26 -25.49
N PRO A 707 -11.97 -4.55 -25.42
CA PRO A 707 -11.35 -5.52 -24.52
C PRO A 707 -9.81 -5.59 -24.60
N ARG A 708 -9.18 -5.35 -25.77
CA ARG A 708 -7.71 -5.33 -25.87
C ARG A 708 -7.08 -4.20 -25.08
N LEU A 709 -7.62 -3.00 -25.25
CA LEU A 709 -7.23 -1.82 -24.50
C LEU A 709 -7.48 -2.01 -22.99
N PHE A 710 -8.60 -2.65 -22.64
CA PHE A 710 -8.94 -2.91 -21.24
C PHE A 710 -8.01 -3.95 -20.61
N GLU A 711 -7.62 -5.02 -21.32
CA GLU A 711 -6.61 -5.97 -20.82
C GLU A 711 -5.22 -5.34 -20.70
N ALA A 712 -4.80 -4.49 -21.64
CA ALA A 712 -3.55 -3.74 -21.52
C ALA A 712 -3.56 -2.79 -20.31
N VAL A 713 -4.68 -2.09 -20.06
CA VAL A 713 -4.89 -1.27 -18.86
C VAL A 713 -4.90 -2.11 -17.58
N LYS A 714 -5.57 -3.28 -17.56
CA LYS A 714 -5.59 -4.20 -16.42
C LYS A 714 -4.18 -4.71 -16.10
N SER A 715 -3.42 -5.16 -17.11
CA SER A 715 -2.04 -5.64 -16.98
C SER A 715 -1.15 -4.56 -16.37
N LEU A 716 -1.11 -3.37 -16.98
CA LEU A 716 -0.26 -2.28 -16.50
C LEU A 716 -0.70 -1.77 -15.11
N ARG A 717 -2.00 -1.79 -14.80
CA ARG A 717 -2.52 -1.46 -13.48
C ARG A 717 -2.08 -2.49 -12.44
N LYS A 718 -2.20 -3.79 -12.72
CA LYS A 718 -1.70 -4.85 -11.83
C LYS A 718 -0.20 -4.73 -11.61
N ALA A 719 0.55 -4.51 -12.68
CA ALA A 719 1.99 -4.31 -12.67
C ALA A 719 2.44 -3.17 -11.72
N ILE A 720 1.78 -2.00 -11.82
CA ILE A 720 2.11 -0.80 -11.02
C ILE A 720 1.50 -0.85 -9.60
N ARG A 721 0.44 -1.64 -9.37
CA ARG A 721 -0.30 -1.62 -8.09
C ARG A 721 -0.05 -2.82 -7.19
N GLU A 722 0.15 -4.01 -7.75
CA GLU A 722 0.31 -5.26 -7.01
C GLU A 722 1.73 -5.84 -7.15
N ASP A 723 2.27 -5.90 -8.36
CA ASP A 723 3.47 -6.70 -8.65
C ASP A 723 4.81 -6.02 -8.32
N ILE A 724 4.84 -4.69 -8.19
CA ILE A 724 6.02 -3.93 -7.72
C ILE A 724 5.76 -3.38 -6.31
N THR A 725 6.65 -3.72 -5.38
CA THR A 725 6.66 -3.26 -3.98
C THR A 725 7.89 -2.43 -3.62
N SER A 726 8.99 -2.50 -4.40
CA SER A 726 10.25 -1.82 -4.10
C SER A 726 10.22 -0.31 -4.34
N ILE A 727 9.48 0.14 -5.37
CA ILE A 727 9.42 1.53 -5.83
C ILE A 727 7.96 1.91 -6.13
N ASP A 728 7.53 3.07 -5.63
CA ASP A 728 6.24 3.66 -6.01
C ASP A 728 6.32 4.35 -7.38
N LEU A 729 5.99 3.56 -8.39
CA LEU A 729 5.76 4.01 -9.76
C LEU A 729 4.34 4.59 -9.92
N GLU A 730 4.23 5.63 -10.73
CA GLU A 730 2.96 6.20 -11.17
C GLU A 730 2.98 6.44 -12.67
N VAL A 731 1.86 6.21 -13.35
CA VAL A 731 1.67 6.66 -14.72
C VAL A 731 1.66 8.21 -14.76
N ALA A 732 2.32 8.79 -15.75
CA ALA A 732 2.46 10.23 -15.94
C ALA A 732 1.75 10.71 -17.23
N THR A 733 1.21 11.92 -17.18
CA THR A 733 0.78 12.73 -18.34
C THR A 733 1.08 14.19 -18.01
N ILE A 734 1.25 14.99 -19.05
CA ILE A 734 1.52 16.42 -18.95
C ILE A 734 0.20 17.20 -19.03
N GLU A 735 0.03 18.23 -18.20
CA GLU A 735 -1.20 19.03 -18.17
C GLU A 735 -1.20 20.11 -19.26
N ALA A 736 -2.39 20.43 -19.78
CA ALA A 736 -2.54 21.40 -20.86
C ALA A 736 -2.22 22.83 -20.38
N GLY A 737 -1.45 23.58 -21.17
CA GLY A 737 -0.94 24.92 -20.79
C GLY A 737 0.38 24.88 -20.01
N THR A 738 1.03 23.73 -19.87
CA THR A 738 2.42 23.65 -19.39
C THR A 738 3.39 23.92 -20.56
N ILE A 739 4.55 24.52 -20.28
CA ILE A 739 5.58 24.73 -21.30
C ILE A 739 6.19 23.39 -21.70
N PHE A 740 6.36 23.16 -23.00
CA PHE A 740 7.02 21.97 -23.53
C PHE A 740 8.50 21.94 -23.14
N ASP A 741 8.96 20.81 -22.60
CA ASP A 741 10.34 20.61 -22.15
C ASP A 741 10.93 19.34 -22.79
N ALA A 742 11.95 19.52 -23.63
CA ALA A 742 12.56 18.45 -24.40
C ALA A 742 13.37 17.46 -23.56
N ASP A 743 13.71 17.79 -22.31
CA ASP A 743 14.48 16.91 -21.43
C ASP A 743 13.64 15.72 -20.89
N TYR A 744 12.30 15.81 -20.90
CA TYR A 744 11.39 14.75 -20.45
C TYR A 744 10.06 14.66 -21.22
N MET A 745 9.88 15.38 -22.33
CA MET A 745 8.74 15.26 -23.23
C MET A 745 9.19 14.96 -24.66
N GLU A 746 8.64 13.91 -25.26
CA GLU A 746 8.77 13.69 -26.72
C GLU A 746 7.73 14.52 -27.48
N PRO A 747 8.12 15.26 -28.54
CA PRO A 747 7.15 15.94 -29.40
C PRO A 747 6.38 14.91 -30.21
N HIS A 748 5.07 15.10 -30.38
CA HIS A 748 4.28 14.23 -31.27
C HIS A 748 4.84 14.30 -32.71
N TRP A 749 4.83 13.19 -33.46
CA TRP A 749 5.45 13.11 -34.78
C TRP A 749 4.95 14.16 -35.81
N MET A 750 3.74 14.69 -35.60
CA MET A 750 3.22 15.81 -36.39
C MET A 750 3.82 17.17 -35.99
N SER A 751 4.14 17.39 -34.71
CA SER A 751 4.87 18.58 -34.24
C SER A 751 6.29 18.61 -34.81
N SER A 752 6.94 17.44 -34.98
CA SER A 752 8.26 17.32 -35.62
C SER A 752 8.31 17.93 -37.02
N LEU A 753 7.20 17.87 -37.79
CA LEU A 753 7.08 18.47 -39.13
C LEU A 753 7.03 20.00 -39.13
N PHE A 754 6.83 20.62 -37.96
CA PHE A 754 6.87 22.07 -37.77
C PHE A 754 8.16 22.52 -37.06
N LEU A 755 8.69 21.73 -36.11
CA LEU A 755 9.89 22.05 -35.33
C LEU A 755 11.14 22.34 -36.18
N GLU A 756 11.34 21.66 -37.33
CA GLU A 756 12.50 21.88 -38.21
C GLU A 756 12.61 23.31 -38.80
N ARG A 757 11.60 24.18 -38.59
CA ARG A 757 11.48 25.47 -39.28
C ARG A 757 11.60 26.70 -38.37
N TRP A 758 11.73 26.54 -37.05
CA TRP A 758 11.64 27.64 -36.08
C TRP A 758 12.92 27.75 -35.22
N GLU A 759 13.89 28.55 -35.65
CA GLU A 759 15.11 28.84 -34.89
C GLU A 759 14.89 29.85 -33.73
N GLU A 760 13.71 30.48 -33.66
CA GLU A 760 13.35 31.43 -32.59
C GLU A 760 12.49 30.77 -31.51
N ARG A 761 13.05 30.62 -30.30
CA ARG A 761 12.39 30.00 -29.14
C ARG A 761 11.23 30.85 -28.60
N THR A 762 10.03 30.68 -29.13
CA THR A 762 8.80 30.87 -28.35
C THR A 762 8.57 29.65 -27.46
N SER A 763 8.27 29.84 -26.19
CA SER A 763 7.88 28.74 -25.28
C SER A 763 6.54 28.16 -25.70
N GLU A 764 6.54 27.00 -26.36
CA GLU A 764 5.32 26.32 -26.79
C GLU A 764 4.57 25.73 -25.59
N GLU A 765 3.24 25.87 -25.56
CA GLU A 765 2.38 25.25 -24.56
C GLU A 765 1.86 23.89 -25.03
N VAL A 766 1.95 22.88 -24.16
CA VAL A 766 1.42 21.54 -24.39
C VAL A 766 -0.10 21.60 -24.41
N ILE A 767 -0.69 21.15 -25.52
CA ILE A 767 -2.17 21.11 -25.69
C ILE A 767 -2.79 19.89 -25.00
N GLY A 768 -2.05 18.78 -24.91
CA GLY A 768 -2.43 17.56 -24.19
C GLY A 768 -1.49 16.40 -24.51
N THR A 769 -1.48 15.34 -23.69
CA THR A 769 -0.57 14.20 -23.89
C THR A 769 -1.22 13.10 -24.74
N THR A 770 -0.54 12.69 -25.81
CA THR A 770 -0.96 11.60 -26.73
C THR A 770 -0.45 10.22 -26.32
N GLY A 771 0.14 10.09 -25.14
CA GLY A 771 0.68 8.84 -24.60
C GLY A 771 0.97 8.97 -23.11
N LEU A 772 1.19 7.82 -22.48
CA LEU A 772 1.47 7.68 -21.06
C LEU A 772 2.99 7.61 -20.83
N GLY A 773 3.48 8.42 -19.89
CA GLY A 773 4.82 8.27 -19.30
C GLY A 773 4.76 7.43 -18.01
N LEU A 774 5.93 7.19 -17.42
CA LEU A 774 6.09 6.46 -16.16
C LEU A 774 7.06 7.23 -15.26
N ARG A 775 6.61 7.64 -14.06
CA ARG A 775 7.46 8.34 -13.08
C ARG A 775 7.66 7.49 -11.82
N ALA A 776 8.87 7.50 -11.26
CA ALA A 776 9.09 7.06 -9.89
C ALA A 776 8.90 8.24 -8.92
N ARG A 777 8.15 8.05 -7.83
CA ARG A 777 8.11 9.02 -6.73
C ARG A 777 9.14 8.65 -5.66
N LYS A 778 10.37 9.17 -5.81
CA LYS A 778 11.31 9.27 -4.68
C LYS A 778 10.79 10.29 -3.68
N ASP A 779 10.97 10.02 -2.39
CA ASP A 779 10.57 10.97 -1.34
C ASP A 779 11.62 12.06 -1.13
N HIS A 780 11.12 13.28 -0.95
CA HIS A 780 11.83 14.54 -0.75
C HIS A 780 12.67 15.07 -1.94
N MET A 781 12.35 16.31 -2.32
CA MET A 781 12.81 17.06 -3.50
C MET A 781 12.34 16.54 -4.87
N LEU A 782 12.00 17.51 -5.73
CA LEU A 782 11.59 17.29 -7.11
C LEU A 782 12.83 17.04 -7.98
N HIS A 783 13.11 15.78 -8.29
CA HIS A 783 13.87 15.41 -9.48
C HIS A 783 13.01 14.49 -10.35
N LEU A 784 12.72 14.96 -11.56
CA LEU A 784 12.29 14.11 -12.66
C LEU A 784 13.53 13.36 -13.15
N GLU A 785 13.63 12.09 -12.78
CA GLU A 785 14.40 11.09 -13.52
C GLU A 785 13.37 10.20 -14.24
N MET A 786 13.44 10.19 -15.56
CA MET A 786 12.72 9.30 -16.48
C MET A 786 13.70 8.80 -17.54
#